data_AF-A0A535RLQ7-F1
#
_entry.id   AF-A0A535RLQ7-F1
#
_cell.length_a   1.000
_cell.length_b   1.000
_cell.length_c   1.000
_cell.angle_alpha   90.00
_cell.angle_beta   90.00
_cell.angle_gamma   90.00
#
_symmetry.space_group_name_H-M   'P 1'
#
loop_
_entity.id
_entity.type
_entity.pdbx_description
1 polymer ?
#
loop_
_entity_poly.entity_id
_entity_poly.type
_entity_poly.pdbx_seq_one_letter_code
_entity_poly.pdbx_strand_id
1 'polypeptide(L)'
;MTGARRAIVIGVLTLIALGALPRLEAPAVASVRASGHIVAHEVSQTDIADRGRVESVAARALAASGDAQPGATIAVTSDVIDAGQRFNSVGIHWRLPLGKDPTATIEIRVSADGTTWNEWQPVSENDDLIDQTANEHYAGPYGVGDMRYAQYRVSGADIDVRNVKTLALTFIDVSDLNASPLTRFLNDLSGAVHDMQASWTASAAVNAMPIRTRKDWGADESLMQWWPEYVPWQKAIVHHTVTSNTYTDAAAEIRSIYYFHAVSRGWGDIGYNFIVDRFGYVWQGRQGGDDAVGGHAYGWNRGAMGVSNLGTFTDTPPPSVMLNGDAHIIAMKFLARGIQPTGADTFTHKEEDRTGAWQPITSNPPNIIGHRDASYVIGISGGQTACPGQALYNQLGTLRANAQLDYNAGYAFLPQYNTNLPHVGNVGQTINVAVTVKNSGTSAITNATLTYRILNPTAGYAQVAQGAAPYGGDLFPGQTRVVNIAVGMPASAGRFVLRWDTTTASGPLSQTANAPWRDEWLSAVEWDVTWLSDNTPATMSVGQTQAVSVTFQNSGAKVWPAANVRLSYHWISDVTQRVVSWNGGRATLPSDVQPGQVVTVPIQVSAPAYPTRYQLQFDLVWEGAFWFSDKGADVWTKIVNVPFDYSAQYQAPPTVTLAQGQKTMVPVTITNTGSSTWPSSGGFMVDLGTHWFTPAGALLQWDGARTPLGRDLASGQSVTVNATVEAPAAAGSYALKWDLSFEGISWFSDKGTVPGATAVTVKAPTYGATYQPAQIGGVAASVTTTVPMTLTNTGDFSWSSPGINLAHHLFDPTGKLLVWDGRRTALPSVVQPGQQVTVQAVLALPSSSGAYTVKWDLVQEGLAWFSSKGVAPGLQSVTVGTLQYGASYDSAQAPRALNTSMRWNVLVGVTNRSNFTFSSATNVYLSYHWFDSTGNVVVWDGVRSPLNLAAGQSGGVWVAVYGPPNPGSYRLSFDLVQEGVTWFSGRGVAMATTPATASVPRYGALYTTPATVSGAAGTTINVPVTVTNTGSLSWSPSQVFLAYHLYRNGALIVWDGARTALALILAPGQSATVQAAVGLPATPGAYELRPDLVQEGVTWFSAAGVPVGSVALSAQ
;
A
#
# COMPACT_ATOMS: atom_id res chain seq x y z
N MET A 1 -48.48 -32.76 -8.47
CA MET A 1 -47.46 -33.03 -9.49
C MET A 1 -46.72 -31.72 -9.71
N THR A 2 -45.41 -31.53 -9.55
CA THR A 2 -44.23 -32.41 -9.51
C THR A 2 -43.04 -31.59 -8.92
N GLY A 3 -42.06 -32.28 -8.32
CA GLY A 3 -40.66 -31.81 -8.23
C GLY A 3 -40.29 -30.75 -7.20
N ALA A 4 -40.66 -29.48 -7.39
CA ALA A 4 -39.95 -28.34 -6.76
C ALA A 4 -40.44 -27.94 -5.35
N ARG A 5 -41.66 -28.34 -4.96
CA ARG A 5 -42.28 -27.99 -3.67
C ARG A 5 -41.83 -28.86 -2.48
N ARG A 6 -40.96 -29.84 -2.69
CA ARG A 6 -40.33 -30.62 -1.60
C ARG A 6 -38.99 -30.05 -1.12
N ALA A 7 -38.40 -29.08 -1.82
CA ALA A 7 -37.09 -28.50 -1.47
C ALA A 7 -37.16 -27.22 -0.60
N ILE A 8 -38.14 -26.32 -0.81
CA ILE A 8 -38.19 -25.02 -0.08
C ILE A 8 -38.92 -25.15 1.28
N VAL A 9 -39.86 -26.10 1.41
CA VAL A 9 -40.58 -26.38 2.67
C VAL A 9 -39.67 -27.03 3.72
N ILE A 10 -38.57 -27.69 3.30
CA ILE A 10 -37.54 -28.21 4.21
C ILE A 10 -36.62 -27.06 4.70
N GLY A 11 -36.41 -26.00 3.91
CA GLY A 11 -35.57 -24.85 4.31
C GLY A 11 -36.20 -23.93 5.37
N VAL A 12 -37.51 -23.65 5.26
CA VAL A 12 -38.20 -22.69 6.15
C VAL A 12 -38.55 -23.28 7.52
N LEU A 13 -38.75 -24.60 7.63
CA LEU A 13 -38.91 -25.28 8.94
C LEU A 13 -37.59 -25.37 9.73
N THR A 14 -36.44 -25.15 9.07
CA THR A 14 -35.12 -25.21 9.73
C THR A 14 -34.72 -23.88 10.38
N LEU A 15 -35.28 -22.74 9.96
CA LEU A 15 -35.00 -21.40 10.53
C LEU A 15 -35.89 -21.03 11.73
N ILE A 16 -37.06 -21.66 11.86
CA ILE A 16 -38.01 -21.43 12.98
C ILE A 16 -37.54 -22.13 14.28
N ALA A 17 -36.63 -23.10 14.20
CA ALA A 17 -36.04 -23.76 15.38
C ALA A 17 -34.87 -22.99 16.03
N LEU A 18 -34.38 -21.89 15.43
CA LEU A 18 -33.24 -21.10 15.91
C LEU A 18 -33.64 -19.85 16.74
N GLY A 19 -34.94 -19.53 16.85
CA GLY A 19 -35.45 -18.31 17.50
C GLY A 19 -35.58 -18.34 19.02
N ALA A 20 -34.95 -19.31 19.71
CA ALA A 20 -35.06 -19.51 21.15
C ALA A 20 -33.74 -19.32 21.94
N LEU A 21 -32.69 -18.69 21.38
CA LEU A 21 -31.47 -18.36 22.14
C LEU A 21 -31.14 -16.86 22.21
N PRO A 22 -30.57 -16.39 23.34
CA PRO A 22 -30.20 -15.01 23.62
C PRO A 22 -28.96 -14.56 22.84
N ARG A 23 -28.83 -13.25 22.61
CA ARG A 23 -27.71 -12.62 21.89
C ARG A 23 -26.41 -12.69 22.70
N LEU A 24 -25.48 -13.52 22.24
CA LEU A 24 -24.08 -13.58 22.66
C LEU A 24 -23.28 -12.47 21.97
N GLU A 25 -22.45 -11.72 22.71
CA GLU A 25 -21.30 -11.02 22.10
C GLU A 25 -20.33 -12.07 21.53
N ALA A 26 -19.74 -11.79 20.37
CA ALA A 26 -18.90 -12.74 19.63
C ALA A 26 -17.74 -13.27 20.51
N PRO A 27 -17.66 -14.60 20.75
CA PRO A 27 -16.46 -15.19 21.32
C PRO A 27 -15.31 -15.12 20.31
N ALA A 28 -14.06 -15.23 20.78
CA ALA A 28 -12.87 -15.42 19.93
C ALA A 28 -12.91 -16.81 19.24
N VAL A 29 -13.90 -16.99 18.38
CA VAL A 29 -14.25 -18.20 17.63
C VAL A 29 -14.24 -17.76 16.18
N ALA A 30 -13.33 -18.37 15.42
CA ALA A 30 -13.28 -18.56 13.97
C ALA A 30 -14.23 -17.75 13.06
N SER A 31 -13.68 -17.23 11.97
CA SER A 31 -14.38 -16.60 10.84
C SER A 31 -14.96 -15.18 11.09
N VAL A 32 -14.05 -14.22 11.25
CA VAL A 32 -14.34 -12.87 10.74
C VAL A 32 -13.58 -12.75 9.42
N ARG A 33 -14.24 -12.28 8.37
CA ARG A 33 -13.63 -11.72 7.14
C ARG A 33 -13.40 -12.56 5.90
N ALA A 34 -13.80 -13.83 5.76
CA ALA A 34 -13.60 -14.48 4.46
C ALA A 34 -14.71 -15.42 4.03
N SER A 35 -15.10 -15.31 2.75
CA SER A 35 -15.79 -16.34 1.96
C SER A 35 -15.07 -17.69 1.94
N GLY A 36 -13.85 -17.76 2.47
CA GLY A 36 -12.88 -18.82 2.29
C GLY A 36 -12.01 -18.61 1.06
N HIS A 37 -12.44 -17.79 0.09
CA HIS A 37 -11.70 -17.55 -1.15
C HIS A 37 -10.41 -16.77 -0.89
N ILE A 38 -9.26 -17.30 -1.32
CA ILE A 38 -7.96 -16.64 -1.17
C ILE A 38 -7.56 -16.00 -2.50
N VAL A 39 -7.23 -14.71 -2.47
CA VAL A 39 -6.69 -14.00 -3.64
C VAL A 39 -5.23 -13.69 -3.39
N ALA A 40 -4.34 -14.08 -4.30
CA ALA A 40 -2.93 -13.78 -4.18
C ALA A 40 -2.33 -13.26 -5.49
N HIS A 41 -1.33 -12.41 -5.35
CA HIS A 41 -0.58 -11.85 -6.46
C HIS A 41 0.91 -11.86 -6.10
N GLU A 42 1.72 -12.47 -6.96
CA GLU A 42 3.17 -12.55 -6.75
C GLU A 42 3.91 -11.56 -7.65
N VAL A 43 4.88 -10.87 -7.06
CA VAL A 43 5.80 -9.98 -7.76
C VAL A 43 7.21 -10.49 -7.58
N SER A 44 7.84 -10.90 -8.68
CA SER A 44 9.23 -11.36 -8.72
C SER A 44 10.13 -10.30 -9.33
N GLN A 45 11.29 -10.06 -8.71
CA GLN A 45 12.33 -9.18 -9.22
C GLN A 45 13.61 -9.98 -9.50
N THR A 46 14.17 -9.79 -10.69
CA THR A 46 15.47 -10.35 -11.11
C THR A 46 16.56 -9.29 -10.99
N ASP A 47 17.81 -9.73 -10.85
CA ASP A 47 19.00 -8.86 -10.90
C ASP A 47 18.98 -7.76 -9.81
N ILE A 48 18.78 -8.21 -8.56
CA ILE A 48 18.51 -7.37 -7.38
C ILE A 48 19.54 -6.23 -7.23
N ALA A 49 20.82 -6.49 -7.54
CA ALA A 49 21.91 -5.53 -7.43
C ALA A 49 21.84 -4.36 -8.42
N ASP A 50 21.10 -4.49 -9.53
CA ASP A 50 21.04 -3.47 -10.60
C ASP A 50 19.78 -2.58 -10.51
N ARG A 51 18.82 -2.93 -9.63
CA ARG A 51 17.50 -2.28 -9.54
C ARG A 51 17.21 -1.56 -8.22
N GLY A 52 18.04 -1.74 -7.19
CA GLY A 52 17.81 -1.13 -5.87
C GLY A 52 18.69 0.10 -5.61
N ARG A 53 18.23 0.96 -4.69
CA ARG A 53 19.04 2.09 -4.21
C ARG A 53 20.11 1.55 -3.25
N VAL A 54 21.37 1.82 -3.56
CA VAL A 54 22.51 1.47 -2.71
C VAL A 54 22.60 2.46 -1.55
N GLU A 55 22.45 1.97 -0.32
CA GLU A 55 22.51 2.80 0.89
C GLU A 55 23.58 2.27 1.86
N SER A 56 24.33 3.18 2.51
CA SER A 56 25.24 2.85 3.61
C SER A 56 24.44 2.76 4.90
N VAL A 57 24.32 1.57 5.49
CA VAL A 57 23.60 1.41 6.76
C VAL A 57 24.60 1.51 7.92
N ALA A 58 24.37 2.43 8.84
CA ALA A 58 25.14 2.48 10.08
C ALA A 58 24.80 1.25 10.94
N ALA A 59 25.82 0.46 11.28
CA ALA A 59 25.69 -0.72 12.13
C ALA A 59 25.05 -0.35 13.48
N ARG A 60 23.75 -0.57 13.62
CA ARG A 60 23.07 -0.66 14.91
C ARG A 60 22.19 -1.89 14.90
N ALA A 61 22.53 -2.80 15.81
CA ALA A 61 21.79 -3.99 16.28
C ALA A 61 22.39 -5.39 15.97
N LEU A 62 23.71 -5.54 15.85
CA LEU A 62 24.39 -6.84 16.04
C LEU A 62 25.44 -6.70 17.15
N ALA A 63 24.98 -6.72 18.40
CA ALA A 63 25.83 -6.83 19.58
C ALA A 63 25.26 -7.93 20.48
N ALA A 64 25.52 -9.18 20.11
CA ALA A 64 25.31 -10.33 21.00
C ALA A 64 26.28 -11.51 20.75
N SER A 65 26.95 -11.61 19.60
CA SER A 65 28.00 -12.59 19.34
C SER A 65 29.31 -11.86 19.06
N GLY A 66 30.22 -11.88 20.03
CA GLY A 66 31.43 -11.06 20.06
C GLY A 66 32.51 -11.41 19.04
N ASP A 67 32.20 -11.46 17.75
CA ASP A 67 33.16 -11.56 16.65
C ASP A 67 32.65 -10.80 15.41
N ALA A 68 32.99 -9.52 15.27
CA ALA A 68 33.00 -8.80 13.99
C ALA A 68 33.80 -7.48 14.07
N GLN A 69 34.69 -7.25 13.10
CA GLN A 69 35.39 -5.97 12.88
C GLN A 69 34.46 -4.95 12.17
N PRO A 70 34.64 -3.63 12.37
CA PRO A 70 33.73 -2.62 11.85
C PRO A 70 34.02 -2.28 10.38
N GLY A 71 33.16 -2.73 9.47
CA GLY A 71 33.11 -2.30 8.06
C GLY A 71 31.66 -2.03 7.66
N ALA A 72 31.40 -0.93 6.95
CA ALA A 72 30.05 -0.53 6.53
C ALA A 72 29.42 -1.60 5.61
N THR A 73 28.29 -2.17 6.02
CA THR A 73 27.52 -3.10 5.19
C THR A 73 26.72 -2.31 4.15
N ILE A 74 26.96 -2.60 2.87
CA ILE A 74 26.15 -2.07 1.76
C ILE A 74 24.80 -2.80 1.78
N ALA A 75 23.69 -2.05 1.82
CA ALA A 75 22.36 -2.63 1.67
C ALA A 75 21.73 -2.18 0.34
N VAL A 76 21.01 -3.11 -0.28
CA VAL A 76 20.20 -2.84 -1.47
C VAL A 76 18.74 -2.85 -1.06
N THR A 77 18.09 -1.69 -1.16
CA THR A 77 16.67 -1.52 -0.88
C THR A 77 15.90 -1.48 -2.20
N SER A 78 14.81 -2.25 -2.29
CA SER A 78 13.95 -2.26 -3.47
C SER A 78 13.23 -0.91 -3.66
N ASP A 79 12.81 -0.61 -4.89
CA ASP A 79 11.76 0.38 -5.11
C ASP A 79 10.46 -0.02 -4.38
N VAL A 80 9.53 0.94 -4.24
CA VAL A 80 8.20 0.67 -3.69
C VAL A 80 7.44 -0.26 -4.61
N ILE A 81 7.06 -1.44 -4.12
CA ILE A 81 6.30 -2.44 -4.85
C ILE A 81 4.82 -2.22 -4.56
N ASP A 82 4.02 -1.86 -5.58
CA ASP A 82 2.55 -1.93 -5.50
C ASP A 82 2.14 -3.39 -5.70
N ALA A 83 1.44 -3.96 -4.71
CA ALA A 83 0.95 -5.32 -4.78
C ALA A 83 -0.13 -5.51 -5.85
N GLY A 84 -0.68 -4.43 -6.43
CA GLY A 84 -1.78 -4.49 -7.41
C GLY A 84 -3.13 -4.88 -6.79
N GLN A 85 -3.12 -5.26 -5.51
CA GLN A 85 -4.26 -5.64 -4.69
C GLN A 85 -4.00 -5.23 -3.23
N ARG A 86 -5.05 -5.18 -2.41
CA ARG A 86 -4.90 -5.15 -0.96
C ARG A 86 -4.49 -6.52 -0.45
N PHE A 87 -3.70 -6.56 0.61
CA PHE A 87 -3.28 -7.81 1.23
C PHE A 87 -3.19 -7.65 2.74
N ASN A 88 -3.35 -8.77 3.45
CA ASN A 88 -3.15 -8.88 4.90
C ASN A 88 -2.19 -10.00 5.28
N SER A 89 -1.54 -10.61 4.30
CA SER A 89 -0.38 -11.47 4.53
C SER A 89 0.60 -11.36 3.37
N VAL A 90 1.89 -11.53 3.65
CA VAL A 90 2.96 -11.49 2.64
C VAL A 90 3.89 -12.70 2.81
N GLY A 91 4.05 -13.48 1.74
CA GLY A 91 5.06 -14.53 1.61
C GLY A 91 6.30 -14.00 0.89
N ILE A 92 7.45 -14.63 1.12
CA ILE A 92 8.70 -14.29 0.45
C ILE A 92 9.52 -15.55 0.15
N HIS A 93 10.13 -15.57 -1.05
CA HIS A 93 11.11 -16.58 -1.43
C HIS A 93 12.21 -15.97 -2.31
N TRP A 94 13.39 -16.58 -2.30
CA TRP A 94 14.53 -16.09 -3.06
C TRP A 94 15.41 -17.23 -3.59
N ARG A 95 16.12 -16.97 -4.68
CA ARG A 95 17.04 -17.94 -5.30
C ARG A 95 18.48 -17.47 -5.25
N LEU A 96 19.36 -18.38 -4.85
CA LEU A 96 20.80 -18.22 -4.88
C LEU A 96 21.42 -19.06 -6.02
N PRO A 97 22.66 -18.80 -6.47
CA PRO A 97 23.34 -19.67 -7.42
C PRO A 97 23.67 -21.00 -6.75
N LEU A 98 23.62 -22.11 -7.49
CA LEU A 98 23.93 -23.45 -6.96
C LEU A 98 25.30 -23.47 -6.23
N GLY A 99 25.31 -24.05 -5.02
CA GLY A 99 26.52 -24.20 -4.19
C GLY A 99 26.93 -22.95 -3.39
N LYS A 100 26.00 -22.02 -3.15
CA LYS A 100 26.19 -20.84 -2.28
C LYS A 100 25.23 -20.91 -1.10
N ASP A 101 25.75 -20.64 0.11
CA ASP A 101 24.97 -20.61 1.36
C ASP A 101 24.26 -19.26 1.58
N PRO A 102 23.16 -19.25 2.37
CA PRO A 102 22.39 -18.05 2.67
C PRO A 102 23.10 -17.19 3.72
N THR A 103 24.11 -16.43 3.30
CA THR A 103 24.76 -15.43 4.19
C THR A 103 24.16 -14.02 4.02
N ALA A 104 22.96 -13.91 3.42
CA ALA A 104 22.26 -12.65 3.14
C ALA A 104 21.12 -12.43 4.15
N THR A 105 21.13 -11.29 4.83
CA THR A 105 20.02 -10.84 5.67
C THR A 105 18.98 -10.16 4.78
N ILE A 106 17.75 -10.71 4.77
CA ILE A 106 16.61 -10.13 4.07
C ILE A 106 15.64 -9.55 5.10
N GLU A 107 15.18 -8.32 4.86
CA GLU A 107 14.17 -7.65 5.67
C GLU A 107 13.03 -7.17 4.77
N ILE A 108 11.82 -7.12 5.30
CA ILE A 108 10.64 -6.59 4.62
C ILE A 108 10.00 -5.46 5.42
N ARG A 109 9.33 -4.56 4.72
CA ARG A 109 8.40 -3.58 5.31
C ARG A 109 7.20 -3.39 4.39
N VAL A 110 6.08 -2.99 4.96
CA VAL A 110 4.80 -2.80 4.26
C VAL A 110 4.20 -1.44 4.56
N SER A 111 3.33 -0.98 3.66
CA SER A 111 2.64 0.29 3.76
C SER A 111 1.23 0.22 3.15
N ALA A 112 0.30 0.98 3.72
CA ALA A 112 -1.04 1.14 3.15
C ALA A 112 -1.08 2.21 2.04
N ASP A 113 -0.18 3.20 2.08
CA ASP A 113 -0.20 4.40 1.23
C ASP A 113 1.08 4.61 0.39
N GLY A 114 2.13 3.80 0.61
CA GLY A 114 3.41 3.88 -0.09
C GLY A 114 4.38 4.92 0.48
N THR A 115 3.99 5.63 1.54
CA THR A 115 4.75 6.73 2.16
C THR A 115 4.98 6.54 3.67
N THR A 116 3.99 5.98 4.37
CA THR A 116 4.02 5.65 5.80
C THR A 116 4.34 4.17 5.94
N TRP A 117 5.52 3.86 6.45
CA TRP A 117 6.04 2.49 6.52
C TRP A 117 6.04 1.97 7.95
N ASN A 118 5.81 0.67 8.11
CA ASN A 118 6.15 0.00 9.37
C ASN A 118 7.69 -0.16 9.51
N GLU A 119 8.11 -0.57 10.70
CA GLU A 119 9.49 -0.95 10.97
C GLU A 119 9.92 -2.12 10.09
N TRP A 120 11.22 -2.14 9.74
CA TRP A 120 11.82 -3.26 9.01
C TRP A 120 11.73 -4.53 9.84
N GLN A 121 11.24 -5.59 9.21
CA GLN A 121 11.04 -6.90 9.81
C GLN A 121 12.05 -7.88 9.19
N PRO A 122 12.95 -8.48 9.96
CA PRO A 122 13.85 -9.51 9.44
C PRO A 122 13.05 -10.74 9.04
N VAL A 123 13.38 -11.27 7.87
CA VAL A 123 12.82 -12.50 7.35
C VAL A 123 13.69 -13.65 7.87
N SER A 124 13.08 -14.54 8.64
CA SER A 124 13.74 -15.78 9.04
C SER A 124 13.51 -16.82 7.95
N GLU A 125 14.60 -17.33 7.40
CA GLU A 125 14.54 -18.51 6.54
C GLU A 125 13.88 -19.66 7.30
N ASN A 126 13.09 -20.44 6.58
CA ASN A 126 12.57 -21.69 7.10
C ASN A 126 13.42 -22.83 6.53
N ASP A 127 14.41 -23.25 7.31
CA ASP A 127 15.46 -24.21 6.94
C ASP A 127 14.90 -25.57 6.44
N ASP A 128 13.67 -25.91 6.84
CA ASP A 128 12.94 -27.11 6.40
C ASP A 128 12.39 -27.02 4.95
N LEU A 129 12.46 -25.85 4.33
CA LEU A 129 11.67 -25.52 3.14
C LEU A 129 12.49 -25.21 1.89
N ILE A 130 13.81 -25.39 1.92
CA ILE A 130 14.71 -25.16 0.79
C ILE A 130 14.44 -26.16 -0.36
N ASP A 131 14.22 -25.67 -1.57
CA ASP A 131 14.37 -26.48 -2.78
C ASP A 131 15.84 -26.51 -3.20
N GLN A 132 16.52 -27.59 -2.82
CA GLN A 132 17.94 -27.78 -3.10
C GLN A 132 18.25 -27.89 -4.60
N THR A 133 17.28 -28.28 -5.43
CA THR A 133 17.48 -28.41 -6.88
C THR A 133 17.54 -27.06 -7.58
N ALA A 134 16.76 -26.11 -7.09
CA ALA A 134 16.73 -24.73 -7.58
C ALA A 134 17.59 -23.76 -6.75
N ASN A 135 18.15 -24.21 -5.62
CA ASN A 135 18.72 -23.39 -4.55
C ASN A 135 17.79 -22.22 -4.17
N GLU A 136 16.52 -22.59 -3.95
CA GLU A 136 15.43 -21.67 -3.65
C GLU A 136 15.02 -21.79 -2.19
N HIS A 137 14.98 -20.65 -1.52
CA HIS A 137 14.77 -20.52 -0.09
C HIS A 137 13.44 -19.82 0.16
N TYR A 138 12.77 -20.20 1.24
CA TYR A 138 11.43 -19.72 1.57
C TYR A 138 11.39 -19.25 3.03
N ALA A 139 10.54 -18.26 3.29
CA ALA A 139 10.11 -17.94 4.64
C ALA A 139 8.60 -18.14 4.80
N GLY A 140 8.17 -18.40 6.04
CA GLY A 140 6.75 -18.47 6.36
C GLY A 140 6.04 -17.13 6.05
N PRO A 141 4.75 -17.16 5.69
CA PRO A 141 4.00 -15.95 5.41
C PRO A 141 3.85 -15.11 6.68
N TYR A 142 4.01 -13.80 6.55
CA TYR A 142 3.87 -12.86 7.66
C TYR A 142 2.48 -12.23 7.63
N GLY A 143 1.71 -12.38 8.72
CA GLY A 143 0.44 -11.67 8.90
C GLY A 143 0.65 -10.17 9.07
N VAL A 144 -0.05 -9.37 8.27
CA VAL A 144 -0.01 -7.90 8.32
C VAL A 144 -1.43 -7.32 8.39
N GLY A 145 -1.54 -6.02 8.66
CA GLY A 145 -2.82 -5.30 8.56
C GLY A 145 -3.29 -5.17 7.10
N ASP A 146 -4.34 -4.37 6.87
CA ASP A 146 -4.76 -4.00 5.52
C ASP A 146 -3.71 -3.11 4.85
N MET A 147 -2.93 -3.69 3.94
CA MET A 147 -1.78 -3.07 3.27
C MET A 147 -1.91 -3.16 1.75
N ARG A 148 -1.07 -2.39 1.03
CA ARG A 148 -1.03 -2.39 -0.45
C ARG A 148 0.38 -2.36 -1.02
N TYR A 149 1.34 -1.78 -0.31
CA TYR A 149 2.70 -1.62 -0.78
C TYR A 149 3.68 -2.39 0.09
N ALA A 150 4.78 -2.84 -0.50
CA ALA A 150 5.88 -3.47 0.21
C ALA A 150 7.24 -3.01 -0.32
N GLN A 151 8.27 -3.20 0.50
CA GLN A 151 9.68 -3.11 0.13
C GLN A 151 10.45 -4.22 0.82
N TYR A 152 11.53 -4.66 0.17
CA TYR A 152 12.52 -5.52 0.79
C TYR A 152 13.88 -4.84 0.83
N ARG A 153 14.73 -5.26 1.76
CA ARG A 153 16.11 -4.84 1.90
C ARG A 153 16.99 -6.08 2.06
N VAL A 154 18.10 -6.11 1.32
CA VAL A 154 19.10 -7.19 1.38
C VAL A 154 20.43 -6.60 1.86
N SER A 155 21.05 -7.24 2.86
CA SER A 155 22.34 -6.82 3.44
C SER A 155 23.23 -8.02 3.81
N GLY A 156 24.54 -7.85 3.88
CA GLY A 156 25.47 -8.91 4.31
C GLY A 156 26.93 -8.45 4.44
N ALA A 157 27.63 -8.91 5.48
CA ALA A 157 29.00 -8.49 5.80
C ALA A 157 30.08 -9.06 4.85
N ASP A 158 29.83 -10.21 4.22
CA ASP A 158 30.76 -10.94 3.33
C ASP A 158 30.14 -11.29 1.94
N ILE A 159 29.07 -10.60 1.53
CA ILE A 159 28.31 -10.92 0.31
C ILE A 159 28.49 -9.88 -0.80
N ASP A 160 28.68 -10.38 -2.03
CA ASP A 160 28.28 -9.65 -3.24
C ASP A 160 26.76 -9.79 -3.41
N VAL A 161 26.02 -8.71 -3.13
CA VAL A 161 24.54 -8.63 -3.22
C VAL A 161 24.02 -9.08 -4.61
N ARG A 162 24.88 -9.14 -5.62
CA ARG A 162 24.63 -9.73 -6.95
C ARG A 162 24.30 -11.23 -6.93
N ASN A 163 24.56 -11.95 -5.84
CA ASN A 163 24.27 -13.38 -5.75
C ASN A 163 22.78 -13.68 -5.58
N VAL A 164 21.96 -12.77 -5.04
CA VAL A 164 20.51 -12.97 -5.05
C VAL A 164 19.98 -12.73 -6.46
N LYS A 165 19.73 -13.82 -7.19
CA LYS A 165 19.31 -13.77 -8.60
C LYS A 165 17.86 -13.30 -8.74
N THR A 166 17.03 -13.81 -7.85
CA THR A 166 15.58 -13.56 -7.83
C THR A 166 15.10 -13.48 -6.41
N LEU A 167 14.25 -12.51 -6.14
CA LEU A 167 13.49 -12.39 -4.89
C LEU A 167 12.04 -12.08 -5.28
N ALA A 168 11.11 -12.83 -4.70
CA ALA A 168 9.70 -12.72 -4.99
C ALA A 168 8.89 -12.55 -3.70
N LEU A 169 7.91 -11.65 -3.78
CA LEU A 169 6.93 -11.37 -2.73
C LEU A 169 5.55 -11.84 -3.20
N THR A 170 4.93 -12.71 -2.43
CA THR A 170 3.56 -13.17 -2.66
C THR A 170 2.62 -12.39 -1.74
N PHE A 171 1.79 -11.51 -2.30
CA PHE A 171 0.80 -10.73 -1.55
C PHE A 171 -0.49 -11.52 -1.44
N ILE A 172 -0.99 -11.78 -0.24
CA ILE A 172 -2.11 -12.70 0.01
C ILE A 172 -3.24 -11.95 0.73
N ASP A 173 -4.44 -12.03 0.16
CA ASP A 173 -5.70 -11.61 0.75
C ASP A 173 -6.45 -12.84 1.28
N VAL A 174 -6.40 -13.01 2.59
CA VAL A 174 -7.12 -14.08 3.32
C VAL A 174 -8.34 -13.56 4.07
N SER A 175 -8.75 -12.31 3.80
CA SER A 175 -9.83 -11.60 4.48
C SER A 175 -10.71 -10.76 3.54
N ASP A 176 -10.84 -11.20 2.28
CA ASP A 176 -11.67 -10.56 1.25
C ASP A 176 -11.47 -9.04 1.12
N LEU A 177 -10.27 -8.51 1.40
CA LEU A 177 -9.94 -7.08 1.33
C LEU A 177 -10.19 -6.47 -0.05
N ASN A 178 -10.16 -7.28 -1.10
CA ASN A 178 -10.42 -6.86 -2.48
C ASN A 178 -11.88 -7.07 -2.92
N ALA A 179 -12.72 -7.73 -2.12
CA ALA A 179 -14.14 -7.87 -2.42
C ALA A 179 -14.89 -6.55 -2.21
N SER A 180 -16.03 -6.37 -2.89
CA SER A 180 -16.85 -5.17 -2.67
C SER A 180 -17.29 -5.08 -1.20
N PRO A 181 -17.49 -3.87 -0.63
CA PRO A 181 -17.93 -3.72 0.76
C PRO A 181 -19.21 -4.52 1.08
N LEU A 182 -20.10 -4.68 0.10
CA LEU A 182 -21.31 -5.50 0.21
C LEU A 182 -21.00 -7.00 0.25
N THR A 183 -20.05 -7.48 -0.56
CA THR A 183 -19.64 -8.89 -0.57
C THR A 183 -18.95 -9.26 0.74
N ARG A 184 -18.06 -8.38 1.26
CA ARG A 184 -17.45 -8.56 2.59
C ARG A 184 -18.50 -8.64 3.69
N PHE A 185 -19.46 -7.72 3.72
CA PHE A 185 -20.52 -7.72 4.73
C PHE A 185 -21.42 -8.97 4.65
N LEU A 186 -21.75 -9.44 3.44
CA LEU A 186 -22.51 -10.67 3.25
C LEU A 186 -21.70 -11.90 3.68
N ASN A 187 -20.40 -11.92 3.41
CA ASN A 187 -19.48 -12.97 3.86
C ASN A 187 -19.36 -12.96 5.39
N ASP A 188 -19.22 -11.78 6.01
CA ASP A 188 -19.19 -11.58 7.46
C ASP A 188 -20.50 -12.04 8.13
N LEU A 189 -21.65 -11.75 7.52
CA LEU A 189 -22.95 -12.23 8.00
C LEU A 189 -23.10 -13.74 7.80
N SER A 190 -22.63 -14.28 6.68
CA SER A 190 -22.68 -15.73 6.40
C SER A 190 -21.76 -16.52 7.33
N GLY A 191 -20.56 -16.00 7.62
CA GLY A 191 -19.61 -16.53 8.60
C GLY A 191 -20.22 -16.49 10.00
N ALA A 192 -20.70 -15.32 10.45
CA ALA A 192 -21.35 -15.18 11.74
C ALA A 192 -22.58 -16.09 11.92
N VAL A 193 -23.40 -16.29 10.88
CA VAL A 193 -24.56 -17.22 10.91
C VAL A 193 -24.10 -18.69 10.85
N HIS A 194 -23.02 -18.98 10.13
CA HIS A 194 -22.46 -20.33 10.01
C HIS A 194 -21.74 -20.75 11.31
N ASP A 195 -21.03 -19.85 11.98
CA ASP A 195 -20.46 -20.00 13.33
C ASP A 195 -21.54 -20.11 14.40
N MET A 196 -22.65 -19.39 14.24
CA MET A 196 -23.84 -19.54 15.06
C MET A 196 -24.55 -20.89 14.82
N GLN A 197 -24.44 -21.52 13.64
CA GLN A 197 -24.95 -22.88 13.40
C GLN A 197 -23.96 -23.98 13.81
N ALA A 198 -22.66 -23.78 13.61
CA ALA A 198 -21.58 -24.69 13.98
C ALA A 198 -21.42 -24.79 15.51
N SER A 199 -21.56 -23.67 16.22
CA SER A 199 -21.60 -23.67 17.70
C SER A 199 -22.79 -24.46 18.28
N TRP A 200 -23.89 -24.62 17.52
CA TRP A 200 -25.07 -25.37 17.94
C TRP A 200 -25.06 -26.83 17.49
N THR A 201 -24.39 -27.17 16.39
CA THR A 201 -24.30 -28.55 15.86
C THR A 201 -23.07 -29.31 16.38
N ALA A 202 -21.94 -28.65 16.60
CA ALA A 202 -20.76 -29.27 17.22
C ALA A 202 -20.93 -29.54 18.72
N SER A 203 -21.83 -28.80 19.40
CA SER A 203 -22.16 -29.00 20.82
C SER A 203 -22.98 -30.28 21.10
N ALA A 204 -23.41 -31.02 20.07
CA ALA A 204 -24.27 -32.19 20.23
C ALA A 204 -23.63 -33.54 19.89
N ALA A 205 -22.43 -33.61 19.30
CA ALA A 205 -21.99 -34.85 18.63
C ALA A 205 -20.91 -35.70 19.32
N VAL A 206 -19.81 -35.18 19.90
CA VAL A 206 -18.73 -36.09 20.39
C VAL A 206 -17.93 -35.48 21.55
N ASN A 207 -17.98 -36.13 22.72
CA ASN A 207 -17.29 -35.80 23.97
C ASN A 207 -15.76 -35.63 23.86
N ALA A 208 -15.25 -34.41 23.63
CA ALA A 208 -13.92 -33.90 24.04
C ALA A 208 -13.78 -32.38 23.74
N MET A 209 -12.62 -31.76 24.02
CA MET A 209 -12.29 -30.38 23.60
C MET A 209 -12.61 -30.17 22.11
N PRO A 210 -13.40 -29.16 21.71
CA PRO A 210 -13.83 -29.03 20.32
C PRO A 210 -12.64 -28.84 19.37
N ILE A 211 -12.44 -29.79 18.45
CA ILE A 211 -11.54 -29.59 17.31
C ILE A 211 -12.30 -28.76 16.29
N ARG A 212 -11.80 -27.55 16.01
CA ARG A 212 -12.38 -26.66 15.01
C ARG A 212 -12.07 -27.22 13.62
N THR A 213 -13.10 -27.45 12.82
CA THR A 213 -12.98 -28.11 11.52
C THR A 213 -12.34 -27.20 10.48
N ARG A 214 -11.97 -27.77 9.33
CA ARG A 214 -11.54 -26.99 8.15
C ARG A 214 -12.55 -25.93 7.71
N LYS A 215 -13.84 -26.23 7.89
CA LYS A 215 -14.91 -25.28 7.60
C LYS A 215 -14.87 -24.09 8.56
N ASP A 216 -14.55 -24.32 9.83
CA ASP A 216 -14.58 -23.28 10.87
C ASP A 216 -13.52 -22.20 10.58
N TRP A 217 -12.33 -22.55 10.08
CA TRP A 217 -11.34 -21.56 9.67
C TRP A 217 -11.48 -21.10 8.20
N GLY A 218 -12.51 -21.53 7.48
CA GLY A 218 -12.78 -21.11 6.10
C GLY A 218 -11.77 -21.66 5.09
N ALA A 219 -11.43 -22.94 5.16
CA ALA A 219 -10.54 -23.57 4.19
C ALA A 219 -11.09 -23.46 2.75
N ASP A 220 -10.28 -22.94 1.84
CA ASP A 220 -10.58 -23.00 0.41
C ASP A 220 -10.24 -24.40 -0.14
N GLU A 221 -11.20 -25.31 -0.08
CA GLU A 221 -10.99 -26.68 -0.57
C GLU A 221 -10.72 -26.74 -2.09
N SER A 222 -10.91 -25.65 -2.85
CA SER A 222 -10.57 -25.61 -4.28
C SER A 222 -9.06 -25.50 -4.54
N LEU A 223 -8.29 -25.02 -3.56
CA LEU A 223 -6.83 -24.99 -3.62
C LEU A 223 -6.20 -26.36 -3.33
N MET A 224 -7.00 -27.32 -2.86
CA MET A 224 -6.53 -28.65 -2.53
C MET A 224 -6.27 -29.46 -3.79
N GLN A 225 -5.03 -29.91 -3.95
CA GLN A 225 -4.61 -30.78 -5.06
C GLN A 225 -4.14 -32.16 -4.55
N TRP A 226 -3.97 -32.31 -3.24
CA TRP A 226 -3.51 -33.54 -2.61
C TRP A 226 -4.70 -34.41 -2.14
N TRP A 227 -4.75 -35.66 -2.61
CA TRP A 227 -5.67 -36.67 -2.10
C TRP A 227 -5.16 -37.30 -0.78
N PRO A 228 -5.98 -37.38 0.28
CA PRO A 228 -5.57 -37.98 1.54
C PRO A 228 -5.13 -39.44 1.40
N GLU A 229 -4.02 -39.77 2.05
CA GLU A 229 -3.59 -41.13 2.30
C GLU A 229 -3.73 -41.43 3.79
N TYR A 230 -4.03 -42.67 4.17
CA TYR A 230 -4.29 -43.06 5.55
C TYR A 230 -3.28 -44.09 6.07
N VAL A 231 -2.60 -43.75 7.15
CA VAL A 231 -1.72 -44.65 7.91
C VAL A 231 -1.96 -44.42 9.40
N PRO A 232 -2.30 -45.46 10.18
CA PRO A 232 -2.53 -45.31 11.62
C PRO A 232 -1.40 -44.56 12.30
N TRP A 233 -1.73 -43.48 13.02
CA TRP A 233 -0.73 -42.71 13.73
C TRP A 233 -0.12 -43.53 14.87
N GLN A 234 1.19 -43.48 15.00
CA GLN A 234 1.99 -44.11 16.04
C GLN A 234 2.82 -43.09 16.83
N LYS A 235 3.03 -41.90 16.26
CA LYS A 235 3.83 -40.80 16.82
C LYS A 235 3.12 -39.46 16.68
N ALA A 236 3.49 -38.51 17.53
CA ALA A 236 3.16 -37.10 17.39
C ALA A 236 4.45 -36.30 17.20
N ILE A 237 4.48 -35.45 16.17
CA ILE A 237 5.60 -34.54 15.89
C ILE A 237 5.10 -33.12 16.14
N VAL A 238 5.77 -32.42 17.06
CA VAL A 238 5.43 -31.07 17.50
C VAL A 238 6.21 -30.06 16.69
N HIS A 239 5.49 -29.07 16.18
CA HIS A 239 5.98 -28.01 15.31
C HIS A 239 5.66 -26.63 15.90
N HIS A 240 6.31 -25.60 15.34
CA HIS A 240 5.78 -24.24 15.33
C HIS A 240 5.56 -23.79 13.88
N THR A 241 4.81 -22.72 13.66
CA THR A 241 4.53 -22.23 12.29
C THR A 241 5.54 -21.22 11.77
N VAL A 242 6.42 -20.70 12.64
CA VAL A 242 7.37 -19.59 12.35
C VAL A 242 6.63 -18.33 11.92
N THR A 243 5.40 -18.14 12.44
CA THR A 243 4.60 -16.94 12.20
C THR A 243 4.55 -16.06 13.45
N SER A 244 3.88 -14.90 13.37
CA SER A 244 3.81 -13.95 14.49
C SER A 244 3.17 -14.57 15.74
N ASN A 245 3.62 -14.18 16.93
CA ASN A 245 2.97 -14.52 18.21
C ASN A 245 1.83 -13.56 18.58
N THR A 246 1.65 -12.47 17.84
CA THR A 246 0.73 -11.37 18.18
C THR A 246 -0.51 -11.32 17.30
N TYR A 247 -0.82 -12.40 16.55
CA TYR A 247 -2.03 -12.46 15.75
C TYR A 247 -3.31 -12.26 16.59
N THR A 248 -4.28 -11.64 15.95
CA THR A 248 -5.62 -11.40 16.49
C THR A 248 -6.67 -12.33 15.88
N ASP A 249 -6.41 -12.88 14.70
CA ASP A 249 -7.27 -13.83 14.00
C ASP A 249 -6.49 -15.09 13.62
N ALA A 250 -6.70 -16.17 14.36
CA ALA A 250 -6.05 -17.45 14.12
C ALA A 250 -6.50 -18.10 12.80
N ALA A 251 -7.76 -17.90 12.38
CA ALA A 251 -8.28 -18.50 11.16
C ALA A 251 -7.65 -17.87 9.91
N ALA A 252 -7.49 -16.53 9.91
CA ALA A 252 -6.78 -15.83 8.84
C ALA A 252 -5.32 -16.30 8.73
N GLU A 253 -4.63 -16.47 9.87
CA GLU A 253 -3.26 -16.97 9.90
C GLU A 253 -3.15 -18.41 9.38
N ILE A 254 -4.12 -19.27 9.72
CA ILE A 254 -4.17 -20.64 9.20
C ILE A 254 -4.42 -20.64 7.69
N ARG A 255 -5.27 -19.75 7.16
CA ARG A 255 -5.51 -19.61 5.71
C ARG A 255 -4.24 -19.16 4.97
N SER A 256 -3.43 -18.26 5.53
CA SER A 256 -2.18 -17.82 4.89
C SER A 256 -1.16 -18.97 4.82
N ILE A 257 -1.01 -19.73 5.91
CA ILE A 257 -0.17 -20.94 5.94
C ILE A 257 -0.68 -22.00 4.96
N TYR A 258 -2.00 -22.19 4.88
CA TYR A 258 -2.61 -23.11 3.92
C TYR A 258 -2.30 -22.72 2.48
N TYR A 259 -2.48 -21.45 2.09
CA TYR A 259 -2.14 -20.97 0.74
C TYR A 259 -0.66 -21.17 0.44
N PHE A 260 0.21 -20.81 1.38
CA PHE A 260 1.65 -20.98 1.24
C PHE A 260 2.05 -22.45 1.00
N HIS A 261 1.52 -23.38 1.78
CA HIS A 261 1.78 -24.81 1.58
C HIS A 261 1.15 -25.33 0.29
N ALA A 262 -0.15 -25.11 0.10
CA ALA A 262 -0.90 -25.72 -1.00
C ALA A 262 -0.48 -25.18 -2.37
N VAL A 263 -0.31 -23.86 -2.47
CA VAL A 263 -0.10 -23.15 -3.74
C VAL A 263 1.35 -22.72 -3.91
N SER A 264 1.89 -21.86 -3.03
CA SER A 264 3.24 -21.30 -3.20
C SER A 264 4.32 -22.39 -3.25
N ARG A 265 4.12 -23.49 -2.50
CA ARG A 265 5.03 -24.65 -2.49
C ARG A 265 4.52 -25.85 -3.29
N GLY A 266 3.30 -25.78 -3.79
CA GLY A 266 2.68 -26.88 -4.54
C GLY A 266 2.47 -28.17 -3.74
N TRP A 267 2.40 -28.11 -2.40
CA TRP A 267 2.14 -29.30 -1.59
C TRP A 267 0.72 -29.82 -1.76
N GLY A 268 -0.20 -28.98 -2.20
CA GLY A 268 -1.60 -29.33 -2.46
C GLY A 268 -2.49 -29.48 -1.21
N ASP A 269 -1.98 -29.35 0.02
CA ASP A 269 -2.76 -29.08 1.25
C ASP A 269 -1.81 -28.55 2.36
N ILE A 270 -2.36 -28.08 3.49
CA ILE A 270 -1.59 -27.74 4.68
C ILE A 270 -0.87 -28.99 5.23
N GLY A 271 0.40 -28.84 5.61
CA GLY A 271 1.25 -29.97 6.02
C GLY A 271 0.90 -30.59 7.38
N TYR A 272 0.32 -29.83 8.31
CA TYR A 272 0.07 -30.25 9.70
C TYR A 272 -1.32 -30.89 9.86
N ASN A 273 -1.44 -31.91 10.71
CA ASN A 273 -2.72 -32.54 11.03
C ASN A 273 -3.58 -31.65 11.94
N PHE A 274 -2.96 -31.07 12.97
CA PHE A 274 -3.59 -30.14 13.90
C PHE A 274 -2.74 -28.89 14.09
N ILE A 275 -3.39 -27.77 14.34
CA ILE A 275 -2.76 -26.50 14.70
C ILE A 275 -3.34 -26.04 16.03
N VAL A 276 -2.51 -25.60 16.97
CA VAL A 276 -2.94 -25.10 18.27
C VAL A 276 -2.61 -23.61 18.39
N ASP A 277 -3.60 -22.81 18.74
CA ASP A 277 -3.43 -21.36 18.87
C ASP A 277 -3.09 -20.91 20.30
N ARG A 278 -2.76 -19.63 20.48
CA ARG A 278 -2.32 -19.02 21.75
C ARG A 278 -3.39 -18.99 22.82
N PHE A 279 -4.64 -19.28 22.46
CA PHE A 279 -5.77 -19.41 23.37
C PHE A 279 -6.01 -20.89 23.77
N GLY A 280 -5.26 -21.83 23.17
CA GLY A 280 -5.40 -23.26 23.40
C GLY A 280 -6.47 -23.93 22.54
N TYR A 281 -7.03 -23.26 21.53
CA TYR A 281 -7.95 -23.92 20.61
C TYR A 281 -7.19 -24.81 19.62
N VAL A 282 -7.76 -25.97 19.34
CA VAL A 282 -7.24 -26.94 18.38
C VAL A 282 -8.00 -26.82 17.07
N TRP A 283 -7.27 -26.64 15.98
CA TRP A 283 -7.77 -26.48 14.63
C TRP A 283 -7.35 -27.69 13.79
N GLN A 284 -8.30 -28.27 13.07
CA GLN A 284 -8.02 -29.29 12.06
C GLN A 284 -7.26 -28.63 10.91
N GLY A 285 -6.02 -29.05 10.68
CA GLY A 285 -5.27 -28.67 9.49
C GLY A 285 -5.64 -29.60 8.35
N ARG A 286 -4.87 -30.66 8.20
CA ARG A 286 -4.92 -31.65 7.12
C ARG A 286 -6.32 -32.18 6.81
N GLN A 287 -6.67 -32.20 5.52
CA GLN A 287 -7.89 -32.86 5.06
C GLN A 287 -7.79 -34.39 5.19
N GLY A 288 -8.91 -35.02 5.53
CA GLY A 288 -9.00 -36.48 5.66
C GLY A 288 -9.20 -36.98 7.09
N GLY A 289 -8.90 -36.15 8.10
CA GLY A 289 -9.17 -36.46 9.51
C GLY A 289 -8.11 -37.35 10.16
N ASP A 290 -8.56 -38.24 11.04
CA ASP A 290 -7.69 -39.18 11.75
C ASP A 290 -6.91 -40.08 10.78
N ASP A 291 -5.65 -40.36 11.13
CA ASP A 291 -4.72 -41.19 10.36
C ASP A 291 -4.33 -40.66 8.98
N ALA A 292 -4.76 -39.44 8.61
CA ALA A 292 -4.30 -38.80 7.38
C ALA A 292 -2.78 -38.55 7.44
N VAL A 293 -2.06 -38.98 6.40
CA VAL A 293 -0.64 -38.73 6.21
C VAL A 293 -0.45 -37.24 5.90
N GLY A 294 0.34 -36.56 6.74
CA GLY A 294 0.65 -35.14 6.60
C GLY A 294 1.80 -34.85 5.63
N GLY A 295 2.22 -33.59 5.59
CA GLY A 295 3.38 -33.10 4.85
C GLY A 295 4.29 -32.26 5.74
N HIS A 296 4.43 -32.62 7.01
CA HIS A 296 5.09 -31.81 8.03
C HIS A 296 6.52 -32.26 8.37
N ALA A 297 6.86 -33.54 8.18
CA ALA A 297 8.18 -34.08 8.48
C ALA A 297 8.61 -35.10 7.40
N TYR A 298 9.57 -34.71 6.56
CA TYR A 298 10.01 -35.51 5.43
C TYR A 298 10.55 -36.88 5.90
N GLY A 299 10.24 -37.97 5.19
CA GLY A 299 10.56 -39.34 5.65
C GLY A 299 9.74 -39.87 6.84
N TRP A 300 9.14 -39.00 7.66
CA TRP A 300 8.41 -39.33 8.90
C TRP A 300 6.88 -39.15 8.82
N ASN A 301 6.37 -38.51 7.77
CA ASN A 301 4.93 -38.22 7.60
C ASN A 301 4.00 -39.43 7.75
N ARG A 302 4.42 -40.61 7.28
CA ARG A 302 3.60 -41.83 7.35
C ARG A 302 3.58 -42.37 8.78
N GLY A 303 2.41 -42.42 9.38
CA GLY A 303 2.24 -42.90 10.76
C GLY A 303 2.58 -41.87 11.83
N ALA A 304 2.77 -40.60 11.48
CA ALA A 304 3.01 -39.52 12.43
C ALA A 304 1.97 -38.39 12.30
N MET A 305 1.36 -38.03 13.43
CA MET A 305 0.47 -36.89 13.56
C MET A 305 1.29 -35.60 13.77
N GLY A 306 1.17 -34.64 12.88
CA GLY A 306 1.80 -33.32 13.03
C GLY A 306 0.91 -32.36 13.82
N VAL A 307 1.41 -31.83 14.94
CA VAL A 307 0.73 -30.81 15.76
C VAL A 307 1.57 -29.54 15.75
N SER A 308 1.06 -28.46 15.16
CA SER A 308 1.81 -27.21 15.00
C SER A 308 1.28 -26.10 15.90
N ASN A 309 2.17 -25.46 16.65
CA ASN A 309 1.85 -24.34 17.50
C ASN A 309 1.90 -23.06 16.66
N LEU A 310 0.76 -22.37 16.55
CA LEU A 310 0.61 -21.15 15.73
C LEU A 310 1.42 -20.00 16.37
N GLY A 311 2.56 -19.68 15.77
CA GLY A 311 3.53 -18.68 16.23
C GLY A 311 4.99 -19.10 16.00
N THR A 312 5.90 -18.36 16.64
CA THR A 312 7.35 -18.63 16.67
C THR A 312 7.84 -18.75 18.12
N PHE A 313 8.42 -19.91 18.44
CA PHE A 313 8.84 -20.28 19.80
C PHE A 313 10.33 -20.57 19.91
N THR A 314 11.13 -19.82 19.15
CA THR A 314 12.60 -19.87 19.24
C THR A 314 13.06 -19.39 20.61
N ASP A 315 12.72 -18.16 20.99
CA ASP A 315 13.18 -17.54 22.24
C ASP A 315 12.08 -17.34 23.28
N THR A 316 10.81 -17.29 22.84
CA THR A 316 9.66 -17.10 23.73
C THR A 316 8.95 -18.44 23.95
N PRO A 317 8.69 -18.86 25.19
CA PRO A 317 7.92 -20.08 25.44
C PRO A 317 6.45 -19.91 25.08
N PRO A 318 5.75 -20.97 24.65
CA PRO A 318 4.32 -20.91 24.40
C PRO A 318 3.54 -20.64 25.69
N PRO A 319 2.38 -19.96 25.63
CA PRO A 319 1.47 -19.85 26.76
C PRO A 319 1.06 -21.23 27.28
N SER A 320 0.87 -21.38 28.60
CA SER A 320 0.48 -22.66 29.21
C SER A 320 -0.83 -23.23 28.65
N VAL A 321 -1.77 -22.36 28.26
CA VAL A 321 -3.04 -22.78 27.62
C VAL A 321 -2.83 -23.43 26.25
N MET A 322 -1.83 -23.00 25.50
CA MET A 322 -1.45 -23.60 24.21
C MET A 322 -0.82 -24.97 24.45
N LEU A 323 0.12 -25.07 25.40
CA LEU A 323 0.76 -26.35 25.78
C LEU A 323 -0.26 -27.38 26.30
N ASN A 324 -1.32 -26.92 26.98
CA ASN A 324 -2.43 -27.78 27.40
C ASN A 324 -3.30 -28.23 26.22
N GLY A 325 -3.55 -27.34 25.24
CA GLY A 325 -4.22 -27.71 23.99
C GLY A 325 -3.48 -28.81 23.23
N ASP A 326 -2.15 -28.69 23.12
CA ASP A 326 -1.26 -29.73 22.58
C ASP A 326 -1.38 -31.04 23.36
N ALA A 327 -1.27 -30.98 24.68
CA ALA A 327 -1.35 -32.16 25.54
C ALA A 327 -2.69 -32.90 25.37
N HIS A 328 -3.79 -32.14 25.37
CA HIS A 328 -5.14 -32.68 25.20
C HIS A 328 -5.35 -33.35 23.85
N ILE A 329 -5.00 -32.69 22.73
CA ILE A 329 -5.21 -33.30 21.40
C ILE A 329 -4.35 -34.56 21.23
N ILE A 330 -3.09 -34.53 21.68
CA ILE A 330 -2.20 -35.68 21.60
C ILE A 330 -2.71 -36.82 22.47
N ALA A 331 -3.04 -36.57 23.74
CA ALA A 331 -3.57 -37.56 24.65
C ALA A 331 -4.86 -38.20 24.11
N MET A 332 -5.74 -37.41 23.49
CA MET A 332 -7.00 -37.89 22.92
C MET A 332 -6.77 -38.91 21.80
N LYS A 333 -5.90 -38.57 20.87
CA LYS A 333 -5.61 -39.41 19.70
C LYS A 333 -4.78 -40.63 20.07
N PHE A 334 -3.91 -40.50 21.06
CA PHE A 334 -3.09 -41.58 21.59
C PHE A 334 -3.91 -42.57 22.41
N LEU A 335 -4.85 -42.10 23.25
CA LEU A 335 -5.77 -42.96 24.00
C LEU A 335 -6.61 -43.84 23.08
N ALA A 336 -7.11 -43.29 21.98
CA ALA A 336 -7.85 -44.04 20.96
C ALA A 336 -7.03 -45.15 20.28
N ARG A 337 -5.70 -45.09 20.37
CA ARG A 337 -4.75 -46.02 19.72
C ARG A 337 -3.92 -46.83 20.71
N GLY A 338 -4.15 -46.66 22.01
CA GLY A 338 -3.39 -47.34 23.07
C GLY A 338 -1.91 -46.92 23.15
N ILE A 339 -1.56 -45.74 22.64
CA ILE A 339 -0.19 -45.22 22.58
C ILE A 339 0.10 -44.44 23.86
N GLN A 340 1.16 -44.76 24.60
CA GLN A 340 1.47 -44.03 25.83
C GLN A 340 2.18 -42.70 25.48
N PRO A 341 1.70 -41.52 25.93
CA PRO A 341 2.37 -40.24 25.65
C PRO A 341 3.84 -40.15 26.09
N THR A 342 4.20 -40.83 27.18
CA THR A 342 5.60 -40.94 27.67
C THR A 342 6.35 -42.16 27.13
N GLY A 343 5.71 -42.98 26.30
CA GLY A 343 6.30 -44.18 25.71
C GLY A 343 7.32 -43.89 24.61
N ALA A 344 7.97 -44.95 24.13
CA ALA A 344 8.95 -44.92 23.05
C ALA A 344 8.78 -46.15 22.14
N ASP A 345 7.60 -46.27 21.55
CA ASP A 345 7.20 -47.45 20.78
C ASP A 345 8.02 -47.59 19.49
N THR A 346 8.14 -48.81 18.96
CA THR A 346 8.86 -49.04 17.70
C THR A 346 8.14 -48.34 16.54
N PHE A 347 8.90 -47.63 15.72
CA PHE A 347 8.40 -46.87 14.58
C PHE A 347 9.29 -47.11 13.37
N THR A 348 8.67 -47.22 12.18
CA THR A 348 9.39 -47.35 10.92
C THR A 348 9.14 -46.12 10.07
N HIS A 349 10.19 -45.35 9.84
CA HIS A 349 10.21 -44.16 8.99
C HIS A 349 11.17 -44.39 7.82
N LYS A 350 11.34 -43.38 6.96
CA LYS A 350 12.30 -43.42 5.86
C LYS A 350 13.38 -42.37 6.06
N GLU A 351 14.61 -42.74 5.74
CA GLU A 351 15.76 -41.82 5.65
C GLU A 351 16.45 -42.01 4.30
N GLU A 352 17.04 -40.94 3.79
CA GLU A 352 17.79 -40.87 2.55
C GLU A 352 19.26 -41.20 2.81
N ASP A 353 19.82 -42.11 2.02
CA ASP A 353 21.27 -42.38 2.05
C ASP A 353 22.06 -41.37 1.22
N ARG A 354 23.39 -41.47 1.24
CA ARG A 354 24.30 -40.57 0.49
C ARG A 354 24.12 -40.61 -1.03
N THR A 355 23.36 -41.57 -1.56
CA THR A 355 23.06 -41.69 -3.00
C THR A 355 21.71 -41.09 -3.37
N GLY A 356 20.94 -40.60 -2.40
CA GLY A 356 19.58 -40.10 -2.59
C GLY A 356 18.51 -41.19 -2.52
N ALA A 357 18.86 -42.42 -2.12
CA ALA A 357 17.92 -43.52 -2.06
C ALA A 357 17.25 -43.60 -0.67
N TRP A 358 15.92 -43.74 -0.67
CA TRP A 358 15.11 -43.87 0.54
C TRP A 358 15.19 -45.28 1.14
N GLN A 359 15.66 -45.38 2.37
CA GLN A 359 15.76 -46.61 3.14
C GLN A 359 14.74 -46.61 4.29
N PRO A 360 14.05 -47.74 4.54
CA PRO A 360 13.24 -47.88 5.74
C PRO A 360 14.15 -48.03 6.97
N ILE A 361 13.93 -47.22 7.99
CA ILE A 361 14.64 -47.25 9.27
C ILE A 361 13.63 -47.58 10.36
N THR A 362 13.97 -48.55 11.21
CA THR A 362 13.15 -48.91 12.38
C THR A 362 13.89 -48.48 13.66
N SER A 363 13.25 -47.64 14.47
CA SER A 363 13.81 -47.13 15.72
C SER A 363 12.73 -46.98 16.81
N ASN A 364 13.12 -46.55 18.01
CA ASN A 364 12.25 -46.38 19.18
C ASN A 364 12.29 -44.94 19.73
N PRO A 365 11.91 -43.93 18.93
CA PRO A 365 11.88 -42.55 19.42
C PRO A 365 10.75 -42.37 20.43
N PRO A 366 10.81 -41.36 21.32
CA PRO A 366 9.66 -40.99 22.15
C PRO A 366 8.38 -40.86 21.32
N ASN A 367 7.22 -41.15 21.90
CA ASN A 367 5.95 -41.10 21.17
C ASN A 367 5.55 -39.67 20.80
N ILE A 368 6.04 -38.67 21.55
CA ILE A 368 5.93 -37.24 21.23
C ILE A 368 7.33 -36.70 21.03
N ILE A 369 7.65 -36.16 19.86
CA ILE A 369 8.97 -35.59 19.52
C ILE A 369 8.84 -34.18 18.94
N GLY A 370 9.93 -33.42 18.95
CA GLY A 370 9.99 -32.17 18.19
C GLY A 370 10.33 -32.47 16.73
N HIS A 371 9.98 -31.58 15.81
CA HIS A 371 10.33 -31.75 14.39
C HIS A 371 11.83 -31.99 14.18
N ARG A 372 12.69 -31.25 14.91
CA ARG A 372 14.15 -31.43 14.85
C ARG A 372 14.67 -32.83 15.19
N ASP A 373 13.87 -33.66 15.86
CA ASP A 373 14.24 -35.04 16.18
C ASP A 373 13.95 -36.01 15.00
N ALA A 374 13.14 -35.59 14.03
CA ALA A 374 12.67 -36.40 12.90
C ALA A 374 13.63 -36.30 11.70
N SER A 375 14.88 -36.76 11.87
CA SER A 375 15.90 -36.72 10.80
C SER A 375 15.53 -37.63 9.63
N TYR A 376 15.66 -37.13 8.41
CA TYR A 376 15.41 -37.89 7.18
C TYR A 376 16.69 -38.25 6.42
N VAL A 377 17.89 -38.03 6.98
CA VAL A 377 19.17 -38.34 6.31
C VAL A 377 19.99 -39.29 7.17
N ILE A 378 20.44 -40.40 6.57
CA ILE A 378 21.16 -41.45 7.27
C ILE A 378 22.47 -40.93 7.85
N GLY A 379 22.63 -41.10 9.17
CA GLY A 379 23.86 -40.77 9.90
C GLY A 379 23.98 -39.28 10.28
N ILE A 380 22.95 -38.47 10.04
CA ILE A 380 22.83 -37.11 10.54
C ILE A 380 21.77 -37.08 11.65
N SER A 381 22.13 -36.53 12.82
CA SER A 381 21.24 -36.40 13.98
C SER A 381 21.10 -34.93 14.36
N GLY A 382 19.86 -34.44 14.45
CA GLY A 382 19.51 -33.20 15.16
C GLY A 382 19.95 -31.87 14.54
N GLY A 383 19.80 -31.68 13.22
CA GLY A 383 20.26 -30.43 12.59
C GLY A 383 19.66 -30.05 11.24
N GLN A 384 18.56 -30.67 10.78
CA GLN A 384 17.90 -30.22 9.55
C GLN A 384 16.92 -29.07 9.79
N THR A 385 16.53 -28.82 11.04
CA THR A 385 15.61 -27.74 11.40
C THR A 385 15.72 -27.29 12.85
N ALA A 386 15.43 -26.01 13.07
CA ALA A 386 15.23 -25.45 14.40
C ALA A 386 13.82 -25.73 14.97
N CYS A 387 12.85 -26.15 14.15
CA CYS A 387 11.47 -26.42 14.57
C CYS A 387 11.43 -27.49 15.68
N PRO A 388 10.64 -27.34 16.77
CA PRO A 388 9.59 -26.34 17.04
C PRO A 388 10.06 -25.03 17.69
N GLY A 389 11.33 -24.68 17.55
CA GLY A 389 11.97 -23.56 18.25
C GLY A 389 12.50 -23.98 19.62
N GLN A 390 13.56 -23.34 20.09
CA GLN A 390 14.27 -23.77 21.30
C GLN A 390 13.39 -23.69 22.56
N ALA A 391 12.61 -22.63 22.72
CA ALA A 391 11.77 -22.44 23.89
C ALA A 391 10.65 -23.48 24.01
N LEU A 392 10.00 -23.86 22.89
CA LEU A 392 9.02 -24.95 22.87
C LEU A 392 9.66 -26.33 22.93
N TYR A 393 10.80 -26.54 22.28
CA TYR A 393 11.55 -27.80 22.36
C TYR A 393 11.92 -28.14 23.81
N ASN A 394 12.33 -27.14 24.60
CA ASN A 394 12.60 -27.29 26.03
C ASN A 394 11.36 -27.72 26.85
N GLN A 395 10.14 -27.54 26.32
CA GLN A 395 8.88 -27.94 26.97
C GLN A 395 8.40 -29.34 26.59
N LEU A 396 9.06 -30.08 25.68
CA LEU A 396 8.61 -31.41 25.25
C LEU A 396 8.50 -32.42 26.41
N GLY A 397 9.36 -32.31 27.42
CA GLY A 397 9.24 -33.12 28.65
C GLY A 397 7.95 -32.82 29.42
N THR A 398 7.65 -31.54 29.63
CA THR A 398 6.41 -31.06 30.25
C THR A 398 5.19 -31.51 29.45
N LEU A 399 5.24 -31.37 28.12
CA LEU A 399 4.16 -31.78 27.22
C LEU A 399 3.87 -33.29 27.33
N ARG A 400 4.90 -34.14 27.31
CA ARG A 400 4.74 -35.59 27.52
C ARG A 400 4.11 -35.91 28.87
N ALA A 401 4.53 -35.23 29.93
CA ALA A 401 3.96 -35.42 31.26
C ALA A 401 2.48 -35.00 31.32
N ASN A 402 2.14 -33.83 30.78
CA ASN A 402 0.76 -33.34 30.73
C ASN A 402 -0.13 -34.25 29.88
N ALA A 403 0.32 -34.66 28.69
CA ALA A 403 -0.41 -35.58 27.84
C ALA A 403 -0.58 -36.95 28.52
N GLN A 404 0.42 -37.44 29.26
CA GLN A 404 0.30 -38.67 30.04
C GLN A 404 -0.70 -38.55 31.19
N LEU A 405 -0.75 -37.39 31.86
CA LEU A 405 -1.77 -37.11 32.87
C LEU A 405 -3.16 -37.13 32.25
N ASP A 406 -3.36 -36.47 31.11
CA ASP A 406 -4.64 -36.46 30.39
C ASP A 406 -5.03 -37.87 29.91
N TYR A 407 -4.06 -38.64 29.40
CA TYR A 407 -4.22 -40.03 28.98
C TYR A 407 -4.61 -40.94 30.15
N ASN A 408 -3.91 -40.85 31.29
CA ASN A 408 -4.18 -41.64 32.49
C ASN A 408 -5.51 -41.26 33.14
N ALA A 409 -5.85 -39.98 33.11
CA ALA A 409 -7.15 -39.50 33.56
C ALA A 409 -8.27 -40.06 32.68
N GLY A 410 -7.99 -40.50 31.44
CA GLY A 410 -8.99 -41.13 30.57
C GLY A 410 -10.22 -40.24 30.36
N TYR A 411 -10.03 -38.92 30.40
CA TYR A 411 -11.11 -37.93 30.41
C TYR A 411 -12.11 -38.12 31.57
N ALA A 412 -11.64 -38.55 32.75
CA ALA A 412 -12.46 -38.80 33.93
C ALA A 412 -13.32 -37.60 34.35
N PHE A 413 -12.77 -36.38 34.30
CA PHE A 413 -13.46 -35.18 34.78
C PHE A 413 -13.43 -34.08 33.71
N LEU A 414 -14.54 -33.91 32.98
CA LEU A 414 -14.71 -32.87 31.96
C LEU A 414 -15.96 -32.02 32.23
N PRO A 415 -15.93 -31.12 33.23
CA PRO A 415 -17.03 -30.19 33.46
C PRO A 415 -17.14 -29.17 32.30
N GLN A 416 -18.36 -28.95 31.83
CA GLN A 416 -18.73 -27.91 30.88
C GLN A 416 -19.70 -26.94 31.57
N TYR A 417 -19.50 -25.64 31.39
CA TYR A 417 -20.27 -24.60 32.08
C TYR A 417 -21.12 -23.80 31.10
N ASN A 418 -22.42 -23.67 31.39
CA ASN A 418 -23.35 -22.80 30.66
C ASN A 418 -24.10 -21.93 31.67
N THR A 419 -24.07 -20.61 31.53
CA THR A 419 -24.46 -19.67 32.60
C THR A 419 -25.64 -18.80 32.15
N ASN A 420 -26.48 -18.40 33.11
CA ASN A 420 -27.54 -17.39 32.92
C ASN A 420 -27.12 -16.08 33.60
N LEU A 421 -25.99 -15.52 33.14
CA LEU A 421 -25.40 -14.30 33.69
C LEU A 421 -26.15 -13.06 33.14
N PRO A 422 -26.70 -12.17 33.99
CA PRO A 422 -27.25 -10.90 33.56
C PRO A 422 -26.17 -9.99 32.95
N HIS A 423 -26.54 -9.22 31.92
CA HIS A 423 -25.61 -8.34 31.20
C HIS A 423 -25.00 -7.21 32.06
N VAL A 424 -25.68 -6.82 33.14
CA VAL A 424 -25.26 -5.72 34.04
C VAL A 424 -25.57 -6.09 35.49
N GLY A 425 -24.67 -5.74 36.40
CA GLY A 425 -25.00 -5.64 37.83
C GLY A 425 -24.52 -4.33 38.42
N ASN A 426 -25.27 -3.78 39.37
CA ASN A 426 -24.88 -2.53 40.00
C ASN A 426 -23.54 -2.67 40.71
N VAL A 427 -22.74 -1.60 40.67
CA VAL A 427 -21.46 -1.50 41.37
C VAL A 427 -21.67 -1.88 42.85
N GLY A 428 -20.92 -2.86 43.34
CA GLY A 428 -20.98 -3.33 44.72
C GLY A 428 -22.22 -4.16 45.12
N GLN A 429 -23.14 -4.47 44.20
CA GLN A 429 -24.27 -5.37 44.48
C GLN A 429 -23.90 -6.85 44.32
N THR A 430 -24.75 -7.73 44.86
CA THR A 430 -24.66 -9.17 44.62
C THR A 430 -25.77 -9.61 43.67
N ILE A 431 -25.42 -10.31 42.60
CA ILE A 431 -26.38 -10.90 41.66
C ILE A 431 -26.41 -12.43 41.83
N ASN A 432 -27.56 -13.06 41.64
CA ASN A 432 -27.65 -14.53 41.63
C ASN A 432 -27.56 -15.03 40.20
N VAL A 433 -26.60 -15.91 39.92
CA VAL A 433 -26.34 -16.49 38.60
C VAL A 433 -26.65 -17.98 38.64
N ALA A 434 -27.51 -18.46 37.73
CA ALA A 434 -27.74 -19.88 37.55
C ALA A 434 -26.73 -20.45 36.56
N VAL A 435 -25.95 -21.46 36.96
CA VAL A 435 -24.92 -22.08 36.11
C VAL A 435 -25.23 -23.56 35.92
N THR A 436 -25.53 -23.92 34.70
CA THR A 436 -25.71 -25.29 34.24
C THR A 436 -24.36 -25.92 33.98
N VAL A 437 -23.95 -26.87 34.83
CA VAL A 437 -22.72 -27.65 34.68
C VAL A 437 -23.06 -29.04 34.14
N LYS A 438 -22.44 -29.43 33.03
CA LYS A 438 -22.50 -30.80 32.51
C LYS A 438 -21.19 -31.53 32.75
N ASN A 439 -21.24 -32.76 33.24
CA ASN A 439 -20.05 -33.62 33.28
C ASN A 439 -19.97 -34.44 32.00
N SER A 440 -19.05 -34.09 31.10
CA SER A 440 -18.79 -34.82 29.85
C SER A 440 -17.65 -35.84 29.99
N GLY A 441 -17.17 -36.06 31.21
CA GLY A 441 -16.10 -37.02 31.51
C GLY A 441 -16.62 -38.43 31.78
N THR A 442 -15.71 -39.35 32.01
CA THR A 442 -16.01 -40.78 32.25
C THR A 442 -16.20 -41.15 33.72
N SER A 443 -15.89 -40.24 34.65
CA SER A 443 -16.01 -40.44 36.11
C SER A 443 -16.97 -39.42 36.75
N ALA A 444 -17.57 -39.79 37.88
CA ALA A 444 -18.46 -38.90 38.62
C ALA A 444 -17.66 -37.79 39.33
N ILE A 445 -18.03 -36.52 39.13
CA ILE A 445 -17.44 -35.40 39.85
C ILE A 445 -18.08 -35.35 41.25
N THR A 446 -17.37 -35.84 42.26
CA THR A 446 -17.87 -35.94 43.63
C THR A 446 -17.49 -34.75 44.51
N ASN A 447 -18.34 -34.39 45.48
CA ASN A 447 -18.06 -33.32 46.45
C ASN A 447 -17.56 -32.00 45.82
N ALA A 448 -18.11 -31.63 44.67
CA ALA A 448 -17.67 -30.46 43.91
C ALA A 448 -18.38 -29.16 44.32
N THR A 449 -17.65 -28.07 44.13
CA THR A 449 -18.12 -26.68 44.24
C THR A 449 -17.87 -25.99 42.90
N LEU A 450 -18.85 -25.22 42.44
CA LEU A 450 -18.63 -24.23 41.38
C LEU A 450 -17.91 -23.05 42.02
N THR A 451 -16.85 -22.58 41.40
CA THR A 451 -16.10 -21.42 41.83
C THR A 451 -16.07 -20.38 40.73
N TYR A 452 -16.07 -19.09 41.11
CA TYR A 452 -15.80 -18.00 40.19
C TYR A 452 -14.70 -17.06 40.67
N ARG A 453 -14.05 -16.38 39.72
CA ARG A 453 -13.13 -15.26 39.96
C ARG A 453 -13.46 -14.10 39.01
N ILE A 454 -13.48 -12.87 39.50
CA ILE A 454 -13.57 -11.67 38.66
C ILE A 454 -12.16 -11.09 38.49
N LEU A 455 -11.72 -10.93 37.25
CA LEU A 455 -10.41 -10.44 36.86
C LEU A 455 -10.54 -9.08 36.17
N ASN A 456 -9.64 -8.15 36.49
CA ASN A 456 -9.59 -6.84 35.85
C ASN A 456 -8.54 -6.83 34.73
N PRO A 457 -8.94 -6.85 33.44
CA PRO A 457 -8.01 -6.91 32.32
C PRO A 457 -7.16 -5.64 32.16
N THR A 458 -7.65 -4.48 32.63
CA THR A 458 -6.88 -3.22 32.58
C THR A 458 -5.78 -3.16 33.65
N ALA A 459 -5.83 -4.07 34.63
CA ALA A 459 -4.83 -4.22 35.69
C ALA A 459 -4.08 -5.57 35.58
N GLY A 460 -3.81 -6.03 34.36
CA GLY A 460 -3.06 -7.27 34.13
C GLY A 460 -3.77 -8.53 34.61
N TYR A 461 -5.12 -8.55 34.54
CA TYR A 461 -5.98 -9.63 35.03
C TYR A 461 -5.86 -9.88 36.55
N ALA A 462 -5.55 -8.86 37.33
CA ALA A 462 -5.60 -8.94 38.78
C ALA A 462 -7.01 -9.37 39.24
N GLN A 463 -7.07 -10.34 40.16
CA GLN A 463 -8.32 -10.80 40.74
C GLN A 463 -8.90 -9.72 41.66
N VAL A 464 -10.14 -9.32 41.42
CA VAL A 464 -10.85 -8.27 42.19
C VAL A 464 -12.03 -8.81 43.01
N ALA A 465 -12.56 -9.99 42.67
CA ALA A 465 -13.57 -10.69 43.47
C ALA A 465 -13.52 -12.21 43.22
N GLN A 466 -14.14 -12.99 44.10
CA GLN A 466 -14.30 -14.44 43.94
C GLN A 466 -15.50 -14.95 44.75
N GLY A 467 -15.97 -16.16 44.45
CA GLY A 467 -17.00 -16.83 45.23
C GLY A 467 -17.14 -18.30 44.86
N ALA A 468 -17.96 -19.03 45.62
CA ALA A 468 -18.18 -20.46 45.44
C ALA A 468 -19.59 -20.89 45.84
N ALA A 469 -20.11 -21.95 45.21
CA ALA A 469 -21.36 -22.59 45.57
C ALA A 469 -21.24 -24.12 45.40
N PRO A 470 -21.71 -24.92 46.37
CA PRO A 470 -21.67 -26.37 46.26
C PRO A 470 -22.59 -26.89 45.15
N TYR A 471 -22.20 -27.99 44.51
CA TYR A 471 -23.03 -28.67 43.52
C TYR A 471 -24.29 -29.31 44.13
N GLY A 472 -24.31 -29.55 45.46
CA GLY A 472 -25.44 -30.21 46.12
C GLY A 472 -25.50 -31.73 45.92
N GLY A 473 -24.40 -32.35 45.50
CA GLY A 473 -24.25 -33.80 45.32
C GLY A 473 -23.20 -34.14 44.26
N ASP A 474 -23.06 -35.41 43.92
CA ASP A 474 -22.13 -35.87 42.88
C ASP A 474 -22.72 -35.66 41.48
N LEU A 475 -21.88 -35.32 40.49
CA LEU A 475 -22.28 -35.14 39.08
C LEU A 475 -21.78 -36.32 38.25
N PHE A 476 -22.64 -37.28 37.93
CA PHE A 476 -22.23 -38.47 37.18
C PHE A 476 -21.98 -38.15 35.69
N PRO A 477 -21.21 -38.98 34.98
CA PRO A 477 -21.00 -38.86 33.53
C PRO A 477 -22.30 -38.64 32.75
N GLY A 478 -22.28 -37.67 31.83
CA GLY A 478 -23.42 -37.27 31.00
C GLY A 478 -24.48 -36.45 31.72
N GLN A 479 -24.46 -36.35 33.06
CA GLN A 479 -25.43 -35.57 33.81
C GLN A 479 -25.15 -34.08 33.75
N THR A 480 -26.22 -33.32 33.94
CA THR A 480 -26.21 -31.86 33.99
C THR A 480 -26.85 -31.40 35.30
N ARG A 481 -26.33 -30.33 35.88
CA ARG A 481 -26.86 -29.74 37.12
C ARG A 481 -26.80 -28.23 37.10
N VAL A 482 -27.87 -27.59 37.55
CA VAL A 482 -27.92 -26.14 37.74
C VAL A 482 -27.45 -25.81 39.15
N VAL A 483 -26.45 -24.94 39.24
CA VAL A 483 -25.88 -24.41 40.49
C VAL A 483 -26.18 -22.91 40.53
N ASN A 484 -26.94 -22.47 41.53
CA ASN A 484 -27.17 -21.05 41.75
C ASN A 484 -26.06 -20.48 42.63
N ILE A 485 -25.40 -19.42 42.16
CA ILE A 485 -24.24 -18.82 42.82
C ILE A 485 -24.41 -17.30 42.89
N ALA A 486 -24.16 -16.74 44.07
CA ALA A 486 -24.19 -15.31 44.33
C ALA A 486 -22.86 -14.67 43.90
N VAL A 487 -22.89 -13.84 42.87
CA VAL A 487 -21.73 -13.12 42.32
C VAL A 487 -21.73 -11.68 42.84
N GLY A 488 -20.73 -11.34 43.65
CA GLY A 488 -20.49 -9.98 44.12
C GLY A 488 -19.83 -9.11 43.05
N MET A 489 -20.52 -8.06 42.60
CA MET A 489 -20.05 -7.10 41.62
C MET A 489 -18.92 -6.23 42.19
N PRO A 490 -17.92 -5.86 41.37
CA PRO A 490 -16.86 -4.94 41.80
C PRO A 490 -17.40 -3.59 42.31
N ALA A 491 -16.70 -2.98 43.27
CA ALA A 491 -17.05 -1.68 43.86
C ALA A 491 -16.68 -0.47 42.97
N SER A 492 -16.21 -0.72 41.75
CA SER A 492 -15.86 0.29 40.75
C SER A 492 -16.55 -0.05 39.44
N ALA A 493 -17.06 0.97 38.75
CA ALA A 493 -17.64 0.82 37.43
C ALA A 493 -16.58 0.38 36.41
N GLY A 494 -16.96 -0.49 35.49
CA GLY A 494 -16.04 -1.02 34.48
C GLY A 494 -16.49 -2.35 33.87
N ARG A 495 -15.70 -2.83 32.91
CA ARG A 495 -15.82 -4.17 32.31
C ARG A 495 -14.79 -5.12 32.95
N PHE A 496 -15.24 -6.32 33.31
CA PHE A 496 -14.45 -7.33 34.01
C PHE A 496 -14.62 -8.71 33.37
N VAL A 497 -13.69 -9.63 33.63
CA VAL A 497 -13.78 -11.04 33.21
C VAL A 497 -14.18 -11.92 34.39
N LEU A 498 -15.26 -12.67 34.26
CA LEU A 498 -15.74 -13.66 35.21
C LEU A 498 -15.31 -15.07 34.77
N ARG A 499 -14.42 -15.71 35.54
CA ARG A 499 -13.92 -17.07 35.33
C ARG A 499 -14.69 -18.09 36.15
N TRP A 500 -15.13 -19.18 35.55
CA TRP A 500 -15.80 -20.33 36.15
C TRP A 500 -14.90 -21.56 36.18
N ASP A 501 -14.87 -22.25 37.31
CA ASP A 501 -14.07 -23.46 37.52
C ASP A 501 -14.75 -24.40 38.53
N THR A 502 -14.43 -25.69 38.49
CA THR A 502 -14.95 -26.69 39.42
C THR A 502 -13.87 -27.06 40.42
N THR A 503 -14.14 -26.90 41.70
CA THR A 503 -13.22 -27.31 42.78
C THR A 503 -13.77 -28.53 43.51
N THR A 504 -12.96 -29.58 43.63
CA THR A 504 -13.26 -30.78 44.42
C THR A 504 -12.40 -30.81 45.69
N ALA A 505 -12.50 -31.87 46.50
CA ALA A 505 -11.67 -32.05 47.69
C ALA A 505 -10.16 -32.08 47.39
N SER A 506 -9.76 -32.49 46.17
CA SER A 506 -8.36 -32.45 45.75
C SER A 506 -7.90 -31.07 45.31
N GLY A 507 -8.81 -30.11 45.14
CA GLY A 507 -8.56 -28.75 44.64
C GLY A 507 -9.30 -28.45 43.31
N PRO A 508 -9.00 -27.30 42.67
CA PRO A 508 -9.57 -26.95 41.36
C PRO A 508 -9.25 -28.03 40.34
N LEU A 509 -10.24 -28.51 39.61
CA LEU A 509 -10.05 -29.55 38.60
C LEU A 509 -9.13 -29.07 37.48
N SER A 510 -9.14 -27.76 37.18
CA SER A 510 -8.16 -27.11 36.29
C SER A 510 -6.70 -27.29 36.71
N GLN A 511 -6.44 -27.52 38.00
CA GLN A 511 -5.09 -27.71 38.55
C GLN A 511 -4.78 -29.17 38.90
N THR A 512 -5.79 -29.92 39.30
CA THR A 512 -5.64 -31.26 39.92
C THR A 512 -5.94 -32.40 38.97
N ALA A 513 -6.72 -32.12 37.92
CA ALA A 513 -7.08 -33.06 36.88
C ALA A 513 -6.93 -32.45 35.48
N ASN A 514 -6.28 -31.27 35.37
CA ASN A 514 -6.11 -30.50 34.15
C ASN A 514 -7.42 -30.26 33.37
N ALA A 515 -8.54 -30.16 34.08
CA ALA A 515 -9.86 -30.04 33.48
C ALA A 515 -10.12 -28.62 32.93
N PRO A 516 -10.96 -28.46 31.89
CA PRO A 516 -11.25 -27.15 31.32
C PRO A 516 -12.03 -26.22 32.27
N TRP A 517 -11.80 -24.91 32.15
CA TRP A 517 -12.52 -23.82 32.85
C TRP A 517 -13.12 -22.83 31.82
N ARG A 518 -13.98 -21.88 32.22
CA ARG A 518 -14.69 -20.95 31.30
C ARG A 518 -14.62 -19.49 31.73
N ASP A 519 -14.28 -18.56 30.83
CA ASP A 519 -14.33 -17.10 31.06
C ASP A 519 -15.53 -16.43 30.37
N GLU A 520 -16.09 -15.37 30.97
CA GLU A 520 -17.19 -14.54 30.47
C GLU A 520 -17.02 -13.05 30.82
N TRP A 521 -17.66 -12.13 30.08
CA TRP A 521 -17.60 -10.68 30.35
C TRP A 521 -18.72 -10.20 31.28
N LEU A 522 -18.43 -9.19 32.10
CA LEU A 522 -19.34 -8.60 33.10
C LEU A 522 -19.21 -7.07 33.18
N SER A 523 -20.33 -6.34 33.22
CA SER A 523 -20.37 -4.86 33.30
C SER A 523 -21.05 -4.34 34.57
N ALA A 524 -20.54 -3.23 35.13
CA ALA A 524 -21.15 -2.54 36.28
C ALA A 524 -21.39 -1.03 36.01
N VAL A 525 -22.66 -0.59 35.83
CA VAL A 525 -23.07 0.79 35.44
C VAL A 525 -24.33 1.32 36.19
N GLU A 526 -24.49 2.65 36.32
CA GLU A 526 -25.56 3.32 37.13
C GLU A 526 -26.79 3.83 36.35
N TRP A 527 -26.61 4.30 35.11
CA TRP A 527 -27.67 4.79 34.21
C TRP A 527 -27.81 3.77 33.08
N ASP A 528 -28.95 3.09 33.02
CA ASP A 528 -29.13 1.99 32.08
C ASP A 528 -30.59 1.87 31.63
N VAL A 529 -30.79 1.43 30.39
CA VAL A 529 -32.10 1.29 29.76
C VAL A 529 -32.24 -0.09 29.14
N THR A 530 -33.31 -0.79 29.48
CA THR A 530 -33.70 -2.03 28.80
C THR A 530 -34.75 -1.71 27.76
N TRP A 531 -34.37 -1.75 26.49
CA TRP A 531 -35.27 -1.55 25.36
C TRP A 531 -36.14 -2.77 25.13
N LEU A 532 -37.44 -2.58 24.98
CA LEU A 532 -38.41 -3.68 24.93
C LEU A 532 -38.97 -3.91 23.53
N SER A 533 -39.47 -2.85 22.88
CA SER A 533 -40.07 -2.97 21.55
C SER A 533 -40.20 -1.62 20.85
N ASP A 534 -40.37 -1.65 19.54
CA ASP A 534 -40.77 -0.48 18.75
C ASP A 534 -41.62 -0.89 17.53
N ASN A 535 -42.35 0.06 16.95
CA ASN A 535 -43.16 -0.18 15.74
C ASN A 535 -42.59 0.46 14.45
N THR A 536 -41.31 0.83 14.43
CA THR A 536 -40.65 1.37 13.23
C THR A 536 -40.79 0.36 12.08
N PRO A 537 -41.20 0.79 10.88
CA PRO A 537 -41.27 -0.14 9.76
C PRO A 537 -39.87 -0.62 9.38
N ALA A 538 -39.75 -1.88 8.94
CA ALA A 538 -38.49 -2.43 8.43
C ALA A 538 -38.07 -1.79 7.10
N THR A 539 -38.93 -0.98 6.49
CA THR A 539 -38.68 -0.30 5.22
C THR A 539 -39.29 1.09 5.22
N MET A 540 -38.54 2.09 4.79
CA MET A 540 -39.00 3.48 4.58
C MET A 540 -38.47 3.96 3.23
N SER A 541 -39.27 4.67 2.45
CA SER A 541 -38.78 5.24 1.19
C SER A 541 -37.75 6.35 1.48
N VAL A 542 -36.83 6.57 0.54
CA VAL A 542 -35.86 7.67 0.59
C VAL A 542 -36.57 8.98 0.96
N GLY A 543 -36.15 9.63 2.06
CA GLY A 543 -36.72 10.90 2.53
C GLY A 543 -38.10 10.82 3.22
N GLN A 544 -38.68 9.64 3.42
CA GLN A 544 -39.99 9.48 4.08
C GLN A 544 -39.92 9.84 5.57
N THR A 545 -40.92 10.56 6.10
CA THR A 545 -41.12 10.75 7.55
C THR A 545 -42.25 9.86 8.06
N GLN A 546 -42.02 9.16 9.18
CA GLN A 546 -42.96 8.22 9.79
C GLN A 546 -43.04 8.42 11.31
N ALA A 547 -44.27 8.39 11.84
CA ALA A 547 -44.51 8.36 13.28
C ALA A 547 -44.29 6.94 13.81
N VAL A 548 -43.46 6.78 14.84
CA VAL A 548 -43.15 5.50 15.51
C VAL A 548 -43.33 5.62 17.02
N SER A 549 -43.41 4.50 17.73
CA SER A 549 -43.51 4.40 19.19
C SER A 549 -42.47 3.40 19.69
N VAL A 550 -41.75 3.76 20.75
CA VAL A 550 -40.68 2.98 21.35
C VAL A 550 -41.00 2.71 22.81
N THR A 551 -40.92 1.45 23.24
CA THR A 551 -41.17 0.98 24.60
C THR A 551 -39.87 0.53 25.23
N PHE A 552 -39.59 1.01 26.44
CA PHE A 552 -38.37 0.70 27.18
C PHE A 552 -38.62 0.76 28.69
N GLN A 553 -37.73 0.14 29.46
CA GLN A 553 -37.74 0.07 30.91
C GLN A 553 -36.51 0.77 31.48
N ASN A 554 -36.68 1.47 32.60
CA ASN A 554 -35.54 1.94 33.39
C ASN A 554 -34.88 0.76 34.12
N SER A 555 -33.75 0.26 33.62
CA SER A 555 -32.95 -0.79 34.28
C SER A 555 -31.84 -0.24 35.16
N GLY A 556 -31.60 1.07 35.10
CA GLY A 556 -30.68 1.77 35.98
C GLY A 556 -31.23 2.02 37.39
N ALA A 557 -30.38 2.56 38.26
CA ALA A 557 -30.70 2.76 39.67
C ALA A 557 -31.32 4.14 39.99
N LYS A 558 -31.42 5.03 39.00
CA LYS A 558 -31.85 6.44 39.19
C LYS A 558 -33.21 6.70 38.55
N VAL A 559 -34.01 7.55 39.20
CA VAL A 559 -35.26 8.09 38.62
C VAL A 559 -34.89 8.99 37.44
N TRP A 560 -35.64 8.89 36.33
CA TRP A 560 -35.48 9.76 35.16
C TRP A 560 -36.52 10.89 35.19
N PRO A 561 -36.12 12.16 35.42
CA PRO A 561 -37.07 13.27 35.41
C PRO A 561 -37.55 13.55 33.97
N ALA A 562 -38.88 13.55 33.74
CA ALA A 562 -39.46 13.76 32.41
C ALA A 562 -39.20 15.17 31.83
N ALA A 563 -38.89 16.12 32.71
CA ALA A 563 -38.49 17.46 32.32
C ALA A 563 -37.10 17.50 31.66
N ASN A 564 -36.21 16.56 32.00
CA ASN A 564 -34.79 16.57 31.61
C ASN A 564 -34.42 15.48 30.60
N VAL A 565 -35.06 14.32 30.68
CA VAL A 565 -34.73 13.18 29.81
C VAL A 565 -35.63 13.18 28.57
N ARG A 566 -35.04 12.93 27.40
CA ARG A 566 -35.73 12.83 26.11
C ARG A 566 -35.34 11.54 25.39
N LEU A 567 -36.28 10.99 24.61
CA LEU A 567 -35.98 9.98 23.60
C LEU A 567 -35.52 10.68 22.32
N SER A 568 -34.44 10.17 21.71
CA SER A 568 -33.99 10.60 20.39
C SER A 568 -33.47 9.43 19.56
N TYR A 569 -32.94 9.72 18.37
CA TYR A 569 -32.37 8.71 17.50
C TYR A 569 -31.20 9.22 16.66
N HIS A 570 -30.42 8.26 16.17
CA HIS A 570 -29.31 8.44 15.25
C HIS A 570 -29.55 7.57 14.02
N TRP A 571 -29.28 8.12 12.84
CA TRP A 571 -29.18 7.33 11.62
C TRP A 571 -27.72 7.04 11.34
N ILE A 572 -27.38 5.77 11.34
CA ILE A 572 -26.05 5.28 10.98
C ILE A 572 -26.23 4.41 9.76
N SER A 573 -25.41 4.63 8.74
CA SER A 573 -25.38 3.75 7.58
C SER A 573 -24.96 2.36 8.04
N ASP A 574 -25.80 1.34 7.81
CA ASP A 574 -25.47 -0.05 8.17
C ASP A 574 -24.26 -0.55 7.37
N VAL A 575 -24.01 0.06 6.21
CA VAL A 575 -22.92 -0.28 5.29
C VAL A 575 -21.61 0.44 5.63
N THR A 576 -21.67 1.74 5.92
CA THR A 576 -20.44 2.55 6.13
C THR A 576 -20.12 2.78 7.60
N GLN A 577 -21.02 2.39 8.51
CA GLN A 577 -20.95 2.64 9.96
C GLN A 577 -20.76 4.13 10.30
N ARG A 578 -21.01 5.02 9.33
CA ARG A 578 -20.95 6.47 9.52
C ARG A 578 -22.29 6.95 10.01
N VAL A 579 -22.23 7.80 11.02
CA VAL A 579 -23.39 8.59 11.44
C VAL A 579 -23.79 9.51 10.30
N VAL A 580 -24.97 9.25 9.73
CA VAL A 580 -25.60 10.06 8.68
C VAL A 580 -26.46 11.16 9.31
N SER A 581 -27.02 10.90 10.49
CA SER A 581 -27.62 11.93 11.34
C SER A 581 -27.39 11.57 12.80
N TRP A 582 -26.67 12.42 13.54
CA TRP A 582 -26.39 12.22 14.96
C TRP A 582 -27.46 12.84 15.87
N ASN A 583 -28.25 13.79 15.40
CA ASN A 583 -29.22 14.50 16.23
C ASN A 583 -30.60 14.40 15.59
N GLY A 584 -31.21 13.22 15.68
CA GLY A 584 -32.61 13.01 15.30
C GLY A 584 -33.57 13.82 16.18
N GLY A 585 -34.86 13.77 15.83
CA GLY A 585 -35.91 14.47 16.59
C GLY A 585 -35.91 14.11 18.08
N ARG A 586 -36.47 14.99 18.92
CA ARG A 586 -36.64 14.76 20.37
C ARG A 586 -38.09 14.46 20.71
N ALA A 587 -38.32 13.50 21.60
CA ALA A 587 -39.63 13.21 22.18
C ALA A 587 -39.58 13.27 23.72
N THR A 588 -40.61 13.84 24.32
CA THR A 588 -40.73 14.03 25.77
C THR A 588 -41.22 12.76 26.46
N LEU A 589 -40.69 12.43 27.63
CA LEU A 589 -41.26 11.37 28.46
C LEU A 589 -42.63 11.79 29.02
N PRO A 590 -43.60 10.85 29.16
CA PRO A 590 -44.95 11.16 29.63
C PRO A 590 -45.04 11.50 31.13
N SER A 591 -44.11 10.97 31.94
CA SER A 591 -43.97 11.23 33.38
C SER A 591 -42.57 10.82 33.84
N ASP A 592 -42.18 11.18 35.07
CA ASP A 592 -40.94 10.68 35.68
C ASP A 592 -40.95 9.14 35.68
N VAL A 593 -39.81 8.53 35.31
CA VAL A 593 -39.68 7.07 35.14
C VAL A 593 -38.85 6.49 36.28
N GLN A 594 -39.50 5.71 37.15
CA GLN A 594 -38.87 5.06 38.29
C GLN A 594 -38.02 3.85 37.86
N PRO A 595 -36.99 3.43 38.64
CA PRO A 595 -36.30 2.16 38.41
C PRO A 595 -37.28 0.98 38.31
N GLY A 596 -37.12 0.15 37.28
CA GLY A 596 -38.01 -0.97 36.94
C GLY A 596 -39.30 -0.57 36.20
N GLN A 597 -39.60 0.71 36.01
CA GLN A 597 -40.83 1.14 35.32
C GLN A 597 -40.67 1.07 33.80
N VAL A 598 -41.70 0.53 33.13
CA VAL A 598 -41.83 0.48 31.67
C VAL A 598 -42.62 1.69 31.15
N VAL A 599 -42.17 2.29 30.06
CA VAL A 599 -42.82 3.43 29.39
C VAL A 599 -42.81 3.26 27.87
N THR A 600 -43.81 3.82 27.19
CA THR A 600 -43.88 3.89 25.71
C THR A 600 -43.96 5.35 25.26
N VAL A 601 -43.11 5.74 24.31
CA VAL A 601 -42.94 7.13 23.85
C VAL A 601 -43.08 7.20 22.31
N PRO A 602 -43.98 8.04 21.78
CA PRO A 602 -44.09 8.29 20.34
C PRO A 602 -43.05 9.32 19.85
N ILE A 603 -42.49 9.11 18.65
CA ILE A 603 -41.45 9.97 18.04
C ILE A 603 -41.56 9.99 16.51
N GLN A 604 -41.22 11.12 15.87
CA GLN A 604 -41.20 11.26 14.40
C GLN A 604 -39.81 10.94 13.85
N VAL A 605 -39.72 9.97 12.93
CA VAL A 605 -38.47 9.51 12.32
C VAL A 605 -38.47 9.83 10.83
N SER A 606 -37.43 10.52 10.35
CA SER A 606 -37.27 10.85 8.92
C SER A 606 -36.14 10.04 8.30
N ALA A 607 -36.42 9.25 7.27
CA ALA A 607 -35.44 8.41 6.59
C ALA A 607 -34.41 9.24 5.81
N PRO A 608 -33.14 8.80 5.75
CA PRO A 608 -32.11 9.49 4.98
C PRO A 608 -32.36 9.48 3.46
N ALA A 609 -31.64 10.37 2.76
CA ALA A 609 -31.77 10.59 1.32
C ALA A 609 -30.99 9.59 0.43
N TYR A 610 -30.18 8.69 1.01
CA TYR A 610 -29.37 7.73 0.27
C TYR A 610 -29.97 6.32 0.39
N PRO A 611 -30.26 5.62 -0.71
CA PRO A 611 -30.97 4.35 -0.63
C PRO A 611 -30.04 3.21 -0.22
N THR A 612 -30.15 2.82 1.03
CA THR A 612 -29.37 1.73 1.61
C THR A 612 -30.07 1.19 2.85
N ARG A 613 -29.44 0.21 3.49
CA ARG A 613 -29.82 -0.25 4.81
C ARG A 613 -29.21 0.68 5.85
N TYR A 614 -30.03 1.14 6.78
CA TYR A 614 -29.59 1.97 7.90
C TYR A 614 -29.85 1.28 9.23
N GLN A 615 -28.97 1.57 10.18
CA GLN A 615 -29.21 1.42 11.61
C GLN A 615 -29.87 2.71 12.11
N LEU A 616 -31.14 2.62 12.47
CA LEU A 616 -31.82 3.60 13.30
C LEU A 616 -31.56 3.24 14.77
N GLN A 617 -30.73 4.00 15.45
CA GLN A 617 -30.42 3.78 16.86
C GLN A 617 -31.23 4.75 17.71
N PHE A 618 -32.10 4.26 18.59
CA PHE A 618 -32.70 5.10 19.62
C PHE A 618 -31.82 5.16 20.85
N ASP A 619 -31.74 6.36 21.43
CA ASP A 619 -31.00 6.63 22.67
C ASP A 619 -31.78 7.61 23.54
N LEU A 620 -31.49 7.58 24.85
CA LEU A 620 -31.96 8.56 25.82
C LEU A 620 -30.89 9.63 26.03
N VAL A 621 -31.32 10.87 26.08
CA VAL A 621 -30.45 12.01 26.37
C VAL A 621 -30.94 12.74 27.60
N TRP A 622 -30.03 13.04 28.52
CA TRP A 622 -30.26 14.08 29.51
C TRP A 622 -29.94 15.42 28.85
N GLU A 623 -30.99 16.21 28.60
CA GLU A 623 -30.87 17.48 27.88
C GLU A 623 -29.84 18.40 28.52
N GLY A 624 -28.85 18.82 27.71
CA GLY A 624 -27.74 19.67 28.13
C GLY A 624 -26.66 19.01 28.99
N ALA A 625 -26.69 17.69 29.20
CA ALA A 625 -25.70 17.00 30.04
C ALA A 625 -24.96 15.86 29.30
N PHE A 626 -25.63 14.75 28.97
CA PHE A 626 -24.99 13.57 28.37
C PHE A 626 -26.01 12.63 27.71
N TRP A 627 -25.53 11.80 26.79
CA TRP A 627 -26.28 10.64 26.29
C TRP A 627 -26.14 9.47 27.26
N PHE A 628 -27.17 8.63 27.37
CA PHE A 628 -27.11 7.46 28.24
C PHE A 628 -26.03 6.48 27.75
N SER A 629 -25.84 6.38 26.43
CA SER A 629 -24.72 5.65 25.82
C SER A 629 -23.33 6.15 26.24
N ASP A 630 -23.14 7.45 26.50
CA ASP A 630 -21.89 7.99 27.05
C ASP A 630 -21.61 7.50 28.48
N LYS A 631 -22.64 6.99 29.17
CA LYS A 631 -22.55 6.38 30.51
C LYS A 631 -22.53 4.85 30.46
N GLY A 632 -22.45 4.28 29.26
CA GLY A 632 -22.34 2.84 29.03
C GLY A 632 -23.68 2.10 28.94
N ALA A 633 -24.81 2.81 28.82
CA ALA A 633 -26.09 2.19 28.53
C ALA A 633 -26.20 1.78 27.05
N ASP A 634 -26.94 0.71 26.77
CA ASP A 634 -27.15 0.26 25.39
C ASP A 634 -28.12 1.18 24.63
N VAL A 635 -27.98 1.22 23.29
CA VAL A 635 -28.89 1.89 22.35
C VAL A 635 -29.81 0.87 21.65
N TRP A 636 -31.04 1.24 21.30
CA TRP A 636 -31.94 0.36 20.53
C TRP A 636 -31.70 0.50 19.04
N THR A 637 -30.99 -0.46 18.47
CA THR A 637 -30.71 -0.45 17.04
C THR A 637 -31.77 -1.22 16.25
N LYS A 638 -32.43 -0.53 15.34
CA LYS A 638 -33.31 -1.12 14.34
C LYS A 638 -32.76 -0.95 12.95
N ILE A 639 -32.76 -2.04 12.21
CA ILE A 639 -32.48 -2.01 10.79
C ILE A 639 -33.70 -1.49 10.04
N VAL A 640 -33.50 -0.44 9.25
CA VAL A 640 -34.49 0.07 8.31
C VAL A 640 -33.89 0.05 6.91
N ASN A 641 -34.51 -0.69 6.00
CA ASN A 641 -34.17 -0.66 4.59
C ASN A 641 -34.74 0.60 3.94
N VAL A 642 -33.93 1.35 3.20
CA VAL A 642 -34.35 2.53 2.47
C VAL A 642 -34.17 2.27 0.98
N PRO A 643 -35.11 1.61 0.29
CA PRO A 643 -34.97 1.24 -1.11
C PRO A 643 -35.20 2.43 -2.06
N PHE A 644 -34.64 2.32 -3.26
CA PHE A 644 -34.90 3.21 -4.39
C PHE A 644 -35.37 2.39 -5.59
N ASP A 645 -36.39 2.87 -6.29
CA ASP A 645 -36.99 2.21 -7.44
C ASP A 645 -36.33 2.68 -8.75
N TYR A 646 -35.49 1.79 -9.31
CA TYR A 646 -34.74 2.02 -10.55
C TYR A 646 -35.57 1.69 -11.79
N SER A 647 -36.76 2.27 -11.93
CA SER A 647 -37.66 2.00 -13.07
C SER A 647 -37.77 3.21 -13.99
N ALA A 648 -37.25 3.10 -15.22
CA ALA A 648 -37.31 4.17 -16.22
C ALA A 648 -37.77 3.68 -17.60
N GLN A 649 -38.28 4.61 -18.41
CA GLN A 649 -38.53 4.41 -19.84
C GLN A 649 -37.77 5.46 -20.67
N TYR A 650 -37.25 5.03 -21.82
CA TYR A 650 -36.50 5.87 -22.75
C TYR A 650 -37.20 5.94 -24.11
N GLN A 651 -37.17 7.13 -24.72
CA GLN A 651 -37.54 7.34 -26.12
C GLN A 651 -36.43 8.15 -26.81
N ALA A 652 -35.73 7.52 -27.74
CA ALA A 652 -34.64 8.11 -28.52
C ALA A 652 -34.85 7.82 -30.02
N PRO A 653 -34.18 8.57 -30.92
CA PRO A 653 -34.20 8.27 -32.35
C PRO A 653 -33.71 6.84 -32.64
N PRO A 654 -34.37 6.08 -33.54
CA PRO A 654 -34.01 4.69 -33.80
C PRO A 654 -32.69 4.55 -34.58
N THR A 655 -32.36 5.52 -35.43
CA THR A 655 -31.15 5.51 -36.27
C THR A 655 -30.50 6.88 -36.35
N VAL A 656 -29.17 6.94 -36.32
CA VAL A 656 -28.37 8.15 -36.55
C VAL A 656 -27.19 7.83 -37.49
N THR A 657 -26.82 8.78 -38.36
CA THR A 657 -25.62 8.66 -39.21
C THR A 657 -24.62 9.75 -38.83
N LEU A 658 -23.38 9.36 -38.54
CA LEU A 658 -22.30 10.24 -38.10
C LEU A 658 -21.04 10.05 -38.96
N ALA A 659 -20.18 11.06 -39.02
CA ALA A 659 -18.80 10.91 -39.48
C ALA A 659 -17.92 10.34 -38.35
N GLN A 660 -16.81 9.71 -38.72
CA GLN A 660 -15.83 9.16 -37.76
C GLN A 660 -15.37 10.24 -36.77
N GLY A 661 -15.51 9.98 -35.46
CA GLY A 661 -15.16 10.95 -34.40
C GLY A 661 -16.10 12.16 -34.29
N GLN A 662 -17.20 12.22 -35.05
CA GLN A 662 -18.12 13.37 -34.99
C GLN A 662 -18.80 13.45 -33.61
N LYS A 663 -18.78 14.64 -33.01
CA LYS A 663 -19.59 14.99 -31.84
C LYS A 663 -20.93 15.56 -32.29
N THR A 664 -22.02 15.06 -31.72
CA THR A 664 -23.38 15.57 -31.97
C THR A 664 -24.23 15.55 -30.70
N MET A 665 -25.36 16.25 -30.71
CA MET A 665 -26.41 16.10 -29.69
C MET A 665 -27.52 15.18 -30.20
N VAL A 666 -28.00 14.28 -29.36
CA VAL A 666 -29.16 13.41 -29.63
C VAL A 666 -30.24 13.68 -28.58
N PRO A 667 -31.48 14.02 -28.98
CA PRO A 667 -32.57 14.20 -28.03
C PRO A 667 -33.04 12.86 -27.48
N VAL A 668 -33.17 12.75 -26.15
CA VAL A 668 -33.67 11.57 -25.46
C VAL A 668 -34.73 11.98 -24.45
N THR A 669 -35.93 11.44 -24.58
CA THR A 669 -37.00 11.60 -23.59
C THR A 669 -36.93 10.48 -22.57
N ILE A 670 -36.95 10.84 -21.30
CA ILE A 670 -36.79 9.96 -20.14
C ILE A 670 -38.05 10.10 -19.28
N THR A 671 -38.63 8.98 -18.88
CA THR A 671 -39.81 8.93 -17.99
C THR A 671 -39.46 8.18 -16.71
N ASN A 672 -39.75 8.79 -15.55
CA ASN A 672 -39.70 8.10 -14.26
C ASN A 672 -40.94 7.22 -14.10
N THR A 673 -40.76 5.91 -14.17
CA THR A 673 -41.83 4.93 -13.98
C THR A 673 -41.81 4.29 -12.59
N GLY A 674 -40.84 4.65 -11.75
CA GLY A 674 -40.70 4.15 -10.39
C GLY A 674 -41.45 4.96 -9.34
N SER A 675 -41.43 4.51 -8.09
CA SER A 675 -42.18 5.13 -6.98
C SER A 675 -41.50 6.33 -6.31
N SER A 676 -40.20 6.53 -6.52
CA SER A 676 -39.39 7.55 -5.85
C SER A 676 -39.15 8.78 -6.73
N THR A 677 -39.08 9.98 -6.14
CA THR A 677 -38.61 11.18 -6.84
C THR A 677 -37.10 11.10 -7.06
N TRP A 678 -36.65 11.35 -8.28
CA TRP A 678 -35.22 11.36 -8.61
C TRP A 678 -34.63 12.76 -8.39
N PRO A 679 -33.56 12.89 -7.58
CA PRO A 679 -32.86 14.15 -7.43
C PRO A 679 -32.05 14.49 -8.68
N SER A 680 -32.02 15.77 -9.04
CA SER A 680 -31.31 16.31 -10.21
C SER A 680 -30.09 17.16 -9.88
N SER A 681 -29.76 17.28 -8.60
CA SER A 681 -28.62 18.06 -8.12
C SER A 681 -28.04 17.45 -6.83
N GLY A 682 -26.81 17.83 -6.50
CA GLY A 682 -26.08 17.32 -5.33
C GLY A 682 -25.20 16.12 -5.64
N GLY A 683 -24.57 15.53 -4.61
CA GLY A 683 -23.59 14.44 -4.77
C GLY A 683 -24.18 13.08 -5.15
N PHE A 684 -25.50 12.99 -5.30
CA PHE A 684 -26.25 11.75 -5.55
C PHE A 684 -27.42 12.06 -6.50
N MET A 685 -27.15 12.73 -7.62
CA MET A 685 -28.16 13.02 -8.64
C MET A 685 -28.33 11.87 -9.63
N VAL A 686 -29.45 11.85 -10.34
CA VAL A 686 -29.70 10.92 -11.44
C VAL A 686 -29.43 11.65 -12.76
N ASP A 687 -28.53 11.11 -13.57
CA ASP A 687 -28.10 11.66 -14.87
C ASP A 687 -28.23 10.62 -15.99
N LEU A 688 -28.33 11.05 -17.24
CA LEU A 688 -28.30 10.15 -18.41
C LEU A 688 -26.86 9.92 -18.86
N GLY A 689 -26.44 8.66 -18.93
CA GLY A 689 -25.18 8.22 -19.53
C GLY A 689 -25.38 7.43 -20.83
N THR A 690 -24.25 7.04 -21.43
CA THR A 690 -24.22 6.36 -22.73
C THR A 690 -23.22 5.20 -22.75
N HIS A 691 -23.56 4.16 -23.51
CA HIS A 691 -22.70 2.99 -23.74
C HIS A 691 -22.62 2.68 -25.25
N TRP A 692 -21.43 2.41 -25.78
CA TRP A 692 -21.22 2.04 -27.18
C TRP A 692 -20.95 0.55 -27.35
N PHE A 693 -21.57 -0.06 -28.35
CA PHE A 693 -21.40 -1.45 -28.73
C PHE A 693 -21.13 -1.60 -30.23
N THR A 694 -20.35 -2.62 -30.58
CA THR A 694 -20.20 -3.12 -31.95
C THR A 694 -21.50 -3.75 -32.47
N PRO A 695 -21.65 -4.00 -33.78
CA PRO A 695 -22.79 -4.73 -34.33
C PRO A 695 -22.97 -6.14 -33.76
N ALA A 696 -21.86 -6.77 -33.37
CA ALA A 696 -21.84 -8.10 -32.77
C ALA A 696 -22.22 -8.08 -31.27
N GLY A 697 -22.50 -6.90 -30.71
CA GLY A 697 -22.87 -6.74 -29.29
C GLY A 697 -21.67 -6.68 -28.34
N ALA A 698 -20.43 -6.65 -28.84
CA ALA A 698 -19.26 -6.42 -27.99
C ALA A 698 -19.19 -4.95 -27.54
N LEU A 699 -18.87 -4.74 -26.26
CA LEU A 699 -18.74 -3.43 -25.64
C LEU A 699 -17.52 -2.66 -26.18
N LEU A 700 -17.71 -1.42 -26.63
CA LEU A 700 -16.64 -0.51 -27.06
C LEU A 700 -16.33 0.55 -26.01
N GLN A 701 -17.37 1.10 -25.40
CA GLN A 701 -17.24 2.08 -24.33
C GLN A 701 -18.36 1.84 -23.33
N TRP A 702 -17.99 1.53 -22.10
CA TRP A 702 -18.94 1.48 -20.99
C TRP A 702 -19.27 2.89 -20.55
N ASP A 703 -18.30 3.68 -20.10
CA ASP A 703 -18.62 4.94 -19.45
C ASP A 703 -18.55 6.14 -20.42
N GLY A 704 -19.72 6.54 -20.94
CA GLY A 704 -19.88 7.72 -21.79
C GLY A 704 -20.21 9.00 -21.02
N ALA A 705 -20.28 10.13 -21.73
CA ALA A 705 -20.55 11.44 -21.11
C ALA A 705 -21.91 11.48 -20.39
N ARG A 706 -21.95 12.12 -19.21
CA ARG A 706 -23.18 12.35 -18.43
C ARG A 706 -23.94 13.57 -18.95
N THR A 707 -25.27 13.45 -18.98
CA THR A 707 -26.20 14.51 -19.36
C THR A 707 -27.20 14.72 -18.23
N PRO A 708 -27.16 15.87 -17.53
CA PRO A 708 -28.07 16.14 -16.41
C PRO A 708 -29.54 16.24 -16.80
N LEU A 709 -30.43 15.80 -15.91
CA LEU A 709 -31.89 15.90 -16.10
C LEU A 709 -32.42 17.34 -15.95
N GLY A 710 -31.71 18.19 -15.21
CA GLY A 710 -32.00 19.62 -15.04
C GLY A 710 -33.13 19.97 -14.06
N ARG A 711 -33.91 19.00 -13.58
CA ARG A 711 -34.90 19.15 -12.49
C ARG A 711 -35.23 17.80 -11.86
N ASP A 712 -35.66 17.82 -10.59
CA ASP A 712 -36.09 16.62 -9.89
C ASP A 712 -37.29 16.00 -10.61
N LEU A 713 -37.27 14.68 -10.76
CA LEU A 713 -38.25 13.96 -11.56
C LEU A 713 -39.09 13.05 -10.67
N ALA A 714 -40.31 13.48 -10.34
CA ALA A 714 -41.24 12.69 -9.55
C ALA A 714 -41.80 11.49 -10.34
N SER A 715 -42.36 10.52 -9.62
CA SER A 715 -43.03 9.35 -10.23
C SER A 715 -44.05 9.77 -11.30
N GLY A 716 -43.96 9.15 -12.48
CA GLY A 716 -44.81 9.41 -13.65
C GLY A 716 -44.41 10.62 -14.51
N GLN A 717 -43.43 11.43 -14.10
CA GLN A 717 -43.00 12.60 -14.88
C GLN A 717 -41.97 12.24 -15.97
N SER A 718 -41.90 13.09 -17.00
CA SER A 718 -40.93 12.97 -18.10
C SER A 718 -40.12 14.25 -18.33
N VAL A 719 -38.93 14.09 -18.90
CA VAL A 719 -38.05 15.17 -19.33
C VAL A 719 -37.33 14.78 -20.63
N THR A 720 -37.07 15.75 -21.51
CA THR A 720 -36.25 15.53 -22.72
C THR A 720 -34.92 16.25 -22.56
N VAL A 721 -33.82 15.53 -22.73
CA VAL A 721 -32.45 16.05 -22.65
C VAL A 721 -31.73 15.87 -23.98
N ASN A 722 -30.82 16.79 -24.31
CA ASN A 722 -29.98 16.71 -25.51
C ASN A 722 -28.60 16.15 -25.12
N ALA A 723 -28.43 14.84 -25.25
CA ALA A 723 -27.21 14.15 -24.84
C ALA A 723 -26.10 14.31 -25.89
N THR A 724 -24.92 14.73 -25.45
CA THR A 724 -23.75 14.88 -26.34
C THR A 724 -23.05 13.54 -26.51
N VAL A 725 -22.87 13.10 -27.76
CA VAL A 725 -22.24 11.82 -28.10
C VAL A 725 -21.15 11.99 -29.15
N GLU A 726 -20.10 11.20 -29.03
CA GLU A 726 -18.95 11.16 -29.95
C GLU A 726 -18.94 9.81 -30.68
N ALA A 727 -18.92 9.85 -32.02
CA ALA A 727 -18.92 8.65 -32.84
C ALA A 727 -17.60 7.87 -32.70
N PRO A 728 -17.62 6.51 -32.70
CA PRO A 728 -16.42 5.69 -32.72
C PRO A 728 -15.42 6.08 -33.82
N ALA A 729 -14.13 5.86 -33.52
CA ALA A 729 -13.03 6.17 -34.42
C ALA A 729 -12.88 5.21 -35.60
N ALA A 730 -13.75 4.22 -35.78
CA ALA A 730 -13.76 3.37 -36.97
C ALA A 730 -15.10 3.51 -37.70
N ALA A 731 -15.07 3.58 -39.03
CA ALA A 731 -16.30 3.53 -39.82
C ALA A 731 -16.98 2.16 -39.67
N GLY A 732 -18.31 2.14 -39.71
CA GLY A 732 -19.10 0.93 -39.52
C GLY A 732 -20.45 1.17 -38.88
N SER A 733 -21.17 0.09 -38.61
CA SER A 733 -22.41 0.13 -37.83
C SER A 733 -22.12 -0.05 -36.35
N TYR A 734 -22.91 0.56 -35.47
CA TYR A 734 -22.76 0.52 -34.02
C TYR A 734 -24.13 0.60 -33.34
N ALA A 735 -24.19 0.22 -32.07
CA ALA A 735 -25.34 0.47 -31.21
C ALA A 735 -24.94 1.38 -30.05
N LEU A 736 -25.67 2.48 -29.89
CA LEU A 736 -25.55 3.41 -28.77
C LEU A 736 -26.70 3.15 -27.81
N LYS A 737 -26.39 2.83 -26.55
CA LYS A 737 -27.38 2.62 -25.49
C LYS A 737 -27.45 3.82 -24.56
N TRP A 738 -28.67 4.14 -24.12
CA TRP A 738 -29.03 5.24 -23.24
C TRP A 738 -29.43 4.68 -21.89
N ASP A 739 -28.68 4.97 -20.84
CA ASP A 739 -28.92 4.41 -19.51
C ASP A 739 -28.84 5.51 -18.45
N LEU A 740 -29.66 5.42 -17.41
CA LEU A 740 -29.60 6.37 -16.30
C LEU A 740 -28.56 5.89 -15.29
N SER A 741 -27.76 6.83 -14.79
CA SER A 741 -26.83 6.63 -13.70
C SER A 741 -27.40 7.32 -12.47
N PHE A 742 -27.58 6.58 -11.39
CA PHE A 742 -27.67 7.17 -10.07
C PHE A 742 -26.22 7.40 -9.60
N GLU A 743 -25.77 8.66 -9.68
CA GLU A 743 -24.37 9.04 -9.49
C GLU A 743 -23.82 8.55 -8.15
N GLY A 744 -22.68 7.88 -8.22
CA GLY A 744 -22.02 7.25 -7.07
C GLY A 744 -22.70 5.99 -6.52
N ILE A 745 -23.75 5.46 -7.18
CA ILE A 745 -24.51 4.29 -6.70
C ILE A 745 -24.56 3.16 -7.73
N SER A 746 -25.29 3.34 -8.83
CA SER A 746 -25.55 2.26 -9.80
C SER A 746 -26.14 2.81 -11.08
N TRP A 747 -25.91 2.10 -12.18
CA TRP A 747 -26.72 2.25 -13.38
C TRP A 747 -28.10 1.64 -13.18
N PHE A 748 -29.09 2.16 -13.89
CA PHE A 748 -30.45 1.63 -13.89
C PHE A 748 -30.50 0.26 -14.57
N SER A 749 -29.67 0.01 -15.59
CA SER A 749 -29.59 -1.30 -16.23
C SER A 749 -29.01 -2.41 -15.36
N ASP A 750 -28.07 -2.09 -14.47
CA ASP A 750 -27.58 -3.03 -13.45
C ASP A 750 -28.70 -3.47 -12.48
N LYS A 751 -29.79 -2.69 -12.42
CA LYS A 751 -31.00 -2.96 -11.61
C LYS A 751 -32.18 -3.46 -12.45
N GLY A 752 -31.95 -3.78 -13.73
CA GLY A 752 -32.90 -4.45 -14.60
C GLY A 752 -33.73 -3.51 -15.50
N THR A 753 -33.53 -2.19 -15.44
CA THR A 753 -34.16 -1.28 -16.40
C THR A 753 -33.48 -1.42 -17.76
N VAL A 754 -34.26 -1.66 -18.81
CA VAL A 754 -33.71 -1.84 -20.16
C VAL A 754 -33.25 -0.48 -20.71
N PRO A 755 -31.97 -0.32 -21.09
CA PRO A 755 -31.50 0.92 -21.72
C PRO A 755 -32.25 1.23 -23.02
N GLY A 756 -32.45 2.52 -23.30
CA GLY A 756 -32.83 2.95 -24.65
C GLY A 756 -31.74 2.59 -25.65
N ALA A 757 -32.07 2.44 -26.94
CA ALA A 757 -31.09 2.11 -27.97
C ALA A 757 -31.29 2.91 -29.25
N THR A 758 -30.17 3.30 -29.86
CA THR A 758 -30.09 3.97 -31.17
C THR A 758 -29.05 3.25 -32.02
N ALA A 759 -29.43 2.82 -33.22
CA ALA A 759 -28.47 2.28 -34.19
C ALA A 759 -27.70 3.43 -34.86
N VAL A 760 -26.37 3.34 -34.90
CA VAL A 760 -25.51 4.39 -35.45
C VAL A 760 -24.71 3.87 -36.63
N THR A 761 -24.72 4.61 -37.74
CA THR A 761 -23.82 4.35 -38.88
C THR A 761 -22.74 5.41 -38.93
N VAL A 762 -21.47 5.00 -38.80
CA VAL A 762 -20.29 5.86 -38.89
C VAL A 762 -19.70 5.77 -40.29
N LYS A 763 -19.60 6.89 -41.01
CA LYS A 763 -19.01 6.98 -42.35
C LYS A 763 -17.51 7.28 -42.29
N ALA A 764 -16.74 6.64 -43.17
CA ALA A 764 -15.32 6.93 -43.35
C ALA A 764 -15.12 8.27 -44.09
N PRO A 765 -14.10 9.06 -43.74
CA PRO A 765 -13.76 10.30 -44.42
C PRO A 765 -13.10 10.06 -45.79
N THR A 766 -13.27 11.01 -46.69
CA THR A 766 -12.59 11.07 -48.00
C THR A 766 -11.35 11.94 -47.88
N TYR A 767 -10.16 11.33 -48.02
CA TYR A 767 -8.89 12.05 -48.03
C TYR A 767 -8.70 12.77 -49.37
N GLY A 768 -8.28 14.04 -49.33
CA GLY A 768 -7.95 14.78 -50.56
C GLY A 768 -7.10 16.00 -50.25
N ALA A 769 -5.94 16.13 -50.89
CA ALA A 769 -5.06 17.27 -50.76
C ALA A 769 -4.37 17.62 -52.08
N THR A 770 -4.05 18.89 -52.28
CA THR A 770 -3.09 19.32 -53.33
C THR A 770 -1.97 20.14 -52.72
N TYR A 771 -0.76 19.98 -53.27
CA TYR A 771 0.48 20.55 -52.75
C TYR A 771 1.10 21.50 -53.79
N GLN A 772 1.46 22.71 -53.38
CA GLN A 772 2.19 23.69 -54.20
C GLN A 772 3.44 24.18 -53.46
N PRO A 773 4.58 23.48 -53.59
CA PRO A 773 5.86 23.92 -53.02
C PRO A 773 6.41 25.14 -53.77
N ALA A 774 6.85 26.15 -53.04
CA ALA A 774 7.63 27.25 -53.62
C ALA A 774 9.01 26.78 -54.08
N GLN A 775 9.53 27.38 -55.16
CA GLN A 775 10.88 27.11 -55.64
C GLN A 775 11.93 27.56 -54.62
N ILE A 776 12.95 26.72 -54.40
CA ILE A 776 14.11 27.05 -53.55
C ILE A 776 15.39 26.98 -54.38
N GLY A 777 16.24 28.01 -54.29
CA GLY A 777 17.52 28.08 -54.98
C GLY A 777 18.55 27.12 -54.38
N GLY A 778 19.69 26.91 -55.05
CA GLY A 778 20.74 25.98 -54.61
C GLY A 778 21.12 26.17 -53.14
N VAL A 779 20.96 25.11 -52.34
CA VAL A 779 21.16 25.16 -50.88
C VAL A 779 22.50 24.49 -50.56
N ALA A 780 23.24 25.02 -49.58
CA ALA A 780 24.49 24.36 -49.17
C ALA A 780 24.22 23.01 -48.49
N ALA A 781 25.14 22.06 -48.65
CA ALA A 781 25.09 20.76 -48.01
C ALA A 781 24.95 20.86 -46.49
N SER A 782 24.18 19.93 -45.90
CA SER A 782 23.91 19.87 -44.46
C SER A 782 23.21 21.10 -43.87
N VAL A 783 22.56 21.93 -44.70
CA VAL A 783 21.73 23.04 -44.25
C VAL A 783 20.28 22.58 -44.06
N THR A 784 19.66 23.06 -42.98
CA THR A 784 18.21 23.01 -42.81
C THR A 784 17.62 24.30 -43.37
N THR A 785 16.68 24.18 -44.30
CA THR A 785 15.97 25.31 -44.93
C THR A 785 14.47 25.20 -44.68
N THR A 786 13.72 26.27 -44.95
CA THR A 786 12.26 26.29 -44.94
C THR A 786 11.72 26.44 -46.34
N VAL A 787 10.73 25.63 -46.69
CA VAL A 787 10.02 25.67 -47.97
C VAL A 787 8.61 26.19 -47.73
N PRO A 788 8.27 27.40 -48.23
CA PRO A 788 6.89 27.85 -48.27
C PRO A 788 6.05 26.87 -49.09
N MET A 789 4.96 26.36 -48.52
CA MET A 789 4.09 25.37 -49.12
C MET A 789 2.65 25.80 -49.00
N THR A 790 1.94 25.90 -50.12
CA THR A 790 0.49 26.09 -50.12
C THR A 790 -0.20 24.73 -50.26
N LEU A 791 -1.05 24.40 -49.28
CA LEU A 791 -1.85 23.19 -49.21
C LEU A 791 -3.31 23.54 -49.46
N THR A 792 -4.04 22.74 -50.26
CA THR A 792 -5.50 22.87 -50.42
C THR A 792 -6.20 21.61 -49.95
N ASN A 793 -7.19 21.76 -49.08
CA ASN A 793 -8.05 20.65 -48.66
C ASN A 793 -9.10 20.35 -49.71
N THR A 794 -8.99 19.19 -50.35
CA THR A 794 -9.95 18.69 -51.36
C THR A 794 -10.74 17.48 -50.85
N GLY A 795 -10.55 17.10 -49.58
CA GLY A 795 -11.33 16.08 -48.89
C GLY A 795 -12.63 16.63 -48.31
N ASP A 796 -13.29 15.83 -47.47
CA ASP A 796 -14.60 16.13 -46.88
C ASP A 796 -14.57 16.43 -45.37
N PHE A 797 -13.39 16.52 -44.77
CA PHE A 797 -13.21 16.83 -43.35
C PHE A 797 -12.09 17.85 -43.11
N SER A 798 -12.17 18.57 -41.99
CA SER A 798 -11.22 19.63 -41.64
C SER A 798 -9.88 19.07 -41.16
N TRP A 799 -8.79 19.77 -41.46
CA TRP A 799 -7.45 19.42 -40.96
C TRP A 799 -7.04 20.31 -39.80
N SER A 800 -6.40 19.74 -38.79
CA SER A 800 -5.81 20.50 -37.68
C SER A 800 -4.62 19.75 -37.07
N SER A 801 -3.61 20.51 -36.64
CA SER A 801 -2.52 19.98 -35.80
C SER A 801 -2.96 19.88 -34.33
N PRO A 802 -2.43 18.91 -33.55
CA PRO A 802 -1.35 17.99 -33.89
C PRO A 802 -1.79 16.78 -34.71
N GLY A 803 -3.10 16.57 -34.95
CA GLY A 803 -3.62 15.35 -35.58
C GLY A 803 -3.22 15.18 -37.04
N ILE A 804 -3.16 16.27 -37.82
CA ILE A 804 -2.71 16.26 -39.21
C ILE A 804 -1.56 17.24 -39.39
N ASN A 805 -0.46 16.77 -39.96
CA ASN A 805 0.75 17.57 -40.20
C ASN A 805 1.28 17.34 -41.61
N LEU A 806 2.02 18.31 -42.15
CA LEU A 806 2.79 18.14 -43.36
C LEU A 806 4.15 17.51 -43.04
N ALA A 807 4.58 16.55 -43.83
CA ALA A 807 5.91 15.95 -43.77
C ALA A 807 6.43 15.68 -45.19
N HIS A 808 7.56 14.99 -45.29
CA HIS A 808 8.18 14.69 -46.58
C HIS A 808 8.93 13.36 -46.60
N HIS A 809 9.12 12.84 -47.81
CA HIS A 809 10.05 11.78 -48.13
C HIS A 809 11.15 12.34 -49.04
N LEU A 810 12.42 12.00 -48.78
CA LEU A 810 13.56 12.49 -49.54
C LEU A 810 14.21 11.36 -50.35
N PHE A 811 14.50 11.63 -51.62
CA PHE A 811 15.14 10.70 -52.55
C PHE A 811 16.41 11.30 -53.14
N ASP A 812 17.42 10.46 -53.32
CA ASP A 812 18.70 10.83 -53.95
C ASP A 812 18.57 10.96 -55.48
N PRO A 813 19.64 11.40 -56.20
CA PRO A 813 19.60 11.55 -57.65
C PRO A 813 19.35 10.25 -58.42
N THR A 814 19.57 9.08 -57.82
CA THR A 814 19.31 7.77 -58.42
C THR A 814 17.87 7.29 -58.19
N GLY A 815 17.08 8.05 -57.41
CA GLY A 815 15.73 7.68 -57.00
C GLY A 815 15.68 6.79 -55.77
N LYS A 816 16.79 6.59 -55.05
CA LYS A 816 16.82 5.83 -53.80
C LYS A 816 16.26 6.68 -52.66
N LEU A 817 15.37 6.09 -51.86
CA LEU A 817 14.84 6.71 -50.66
C LEU A 817 15.94 6.92 -49.61
N LEU A 818 16.10 8.17 -49.15
CA LEU A 818 17.02 8.57 -48.08
C LEU A 818 16.30 8.83 -46.76
N VAL A 819 15.16 9.50 -46.80
CA VAL A 819 14.35 9.82 -45.62
C VAL A 819 12.93 9.38 -45.89
N TRP A 820 12.45 8.38 -45.14
CA TRP A 820 11.06 7.96 -45.17
C TRP A 820 10.17 8.81 -44.27
N ASP A 821 10.67 9.30 -43.14
CA ASP A 821 9.82 10.01 -42.19
C ASP A 821 10.39 11.41 -41.90
N GLY A 822 10.09 12.35 -42.79
CA GLY A 822 10.56 13.73 -42.70
C GLY A 822 9.92 14.52 -41.56
N ARG A 823 10.58 15.60 -41.17
CA ARG A 823 10.16 16.45 -40.04
C ARG A 823 8.72 16.97 -40.22
N ARG A 824 7.92 16.86 -39.15
CA ARG A 824 6.55 17.37 -39.09
C ARG A 824 6.53 18.90 -39.14
N THR A 825 5.59 19.44 -39.93
CA THR A 825 5.26 20.86 -40.00
C THR A 825 3.80 21.01 -39.61
N ALA A 826 3.56 21.69 -38.49
CA ALA A 826 2.21 21.94 -38.00
C ALA A 826 1.45 22.93 -38.90
N LEU A 827 0.15 22.72 -39.02
CA LEU A 827 -0.76 23.64 -39.67
C LEU A 827 -1.02 24.85 -38.74
N PRO A 828 -0.94 26.09 -39.25
CA PRO A 828 -1.09 27.30 -38.43
C PRO A 828 -2.53 27.53 -37.95
N SER A 829 -3.51 26.92 -38.61
CA SER A 829 -4.93 27.00 -38.26
C SER A 829 -5.68 25.77 -38.78
N VAL A 830 -6.92 25.60 -38.34
CA VAL A 830 -7.82 24.58 -38.90
C VAL A 830 -8.08 24.89 -40.38
N VAL A 831 -7.97 23.88 -41.24
CA VAL A 831 -8.18 24.00 -42.70
C VAL A 831 -9.46 23.27 -43.07
N GLN A 832 -10.53 24.01 -43.37
CA GLN A 832 -11.81 23.42 -43.76
C GLN A 832 -11.75 22.80 -45.16
N PRO A 833 -12.65 21.85 -45.50
CA PRO A 833 -12.84 21.39 -46.87
C PRO A 833 -12.96 22.56 -47.86
N GLY A 834 -12.19 22.52 -48.95
CA GLY A 834 -12.10 23.57 -49.96
C GLY A 834 -11.18 24.75 -49.61
N GLN A 835 -10.66 24.85 -48.39
CA GLN A 835 -9.75 25.95 -48.00
C GLN A 835 -8.28 25.66 -48.32
N GLN A 836 -7.53 26.76 -48.43
CA GLN A 836 -6.07 26.74 -48.58
C GLN A 836 -5.37 27.24 -47.32
N VAL A 837 -4.18 26.73 -47.07
CA VAL A 837 -3.28 27.23 -46.02
C VAL A 837 -1.84 27.25 -46.53
N THR A 838 -1.06 28.23 -46.08
CA THR A 838 0.38 28.28 -46.34
C THR A 838 1.16 27.92 -45.09
N VAL A 839 2.14 27.03 -45.22
CA VAL A 839 3.03 26.60 -44.13
C VAL A 839 4.50 26.77 -44.53
N GLN A 840 5.37 26.90 -43.52
CA GLN A 840 6.83 26.96 -43.71
C GLN A 840 7.43 25.60 -43.35
N ALA A 841 7.53 24.72 -44.35
CA ALA A 841 7.92 23.34 -44.12
C ALA A 841 9.44 23.21 -43.96
N VAL A 842 9.90 22.56 -42.90
CA VAL A 842 11.34 22.45 -42.61
C VAL A 842 11.93 21.25 -43.36
N LEU A 843 12.97 21.52 -44.15
CA LEU A 843 13.67 20.53 -44.97
C LEU A 843 15.16 20.49 -44.59
N ALA A 844 15.63 19.34 -44.09
CA ALA A 844 17.04 19.09 -43.86
C ALA A 844 17.63 18.38 -45.08
N LEU A 845 18.69 18.94 -45.65
CA LEU A 845 19.31 18.40 -46.86
C LEU A 845 20.58 17.60 -46.56
N PRO A 846 20.88 16.53 -47.34
CA PRO A 846 22.06 15.69 -47.11
C PRO A 846 23.38 16.43 -47.32
N SER A 847 24.47 15.81 -46.85
CA SER A 847 25.83 16.36 -46.95
C SER A 847 26.47 16.21 -48.33
N SER A 848 25.96 15.30 -49.16
CA SER A 848 26.42 15.09 -50.52
C SER A 848 25.80 16.12 -51.48
N SER A 849 26.63 16.75 -52.30
CA SER A 849 26.14 17.61 -53.39
C SER A 849 25.38 16.78 -54.42
N GLY A 850 24.30 17.32 -54.97
CA GLY A 850 23.48 16.63 -55.97
C GLY A 850 22.07 17.19 -56.09
N ALA A 851 21.30 16.66 -57.04
CA ALA A 851 19.88 16.99 -57.24
C ALA A 851 18.99 15.94 -56.57
N TYR A 852 18.26 16.34 -55.54
CA TYR A 852 17.38 15.50 -54.73
C TYR A 852 15.93 15.70 -55.10
N THR A 853 15.10 14.69 -54.89
CA THR A 853 13.64 14.79 -55.02
C THR A 853 12.97 14.70 -53.66
N VAL A 854 12.15 15.69 -53.33
CA VAL A 854 11.32 15.75 -52.14
C VAL A 854 9.88 15.41 -52.53
N LYS A 855 9.27 14.45 -51.84
CA LYS A 855 7.84 14.15 -51.92
C LYS A 855 7.16 14.65 -50.66
N TRP A 856 6.36 15.71 -50.79
CA TRP A 856 5.57 16.30 -49.72
C TRP A 856 4.26 15.54 -49.54
N ASP A 857 3.94 15.17 -48.30
CA ASP A 857 2.75 14.39 -48.00
C ASP A 857 2.15 14.82 -46.65
N LEU A 858 0.82 14.77 -46.53
CA LEU A 858 0.13 14.98 -45.27
C LEU A 858 0.05 13.65 -44.53
N VAL A 859 0.24 13.69 -43.22
CA VAL A 859 0.08 12.51 -42.35
C VAL A 859 -1.00 12.80 -41.32
N GLN A 860 -1.92 11.86 -41.17
CA GLN A 860 -2.80 11.79 -40.01
C GLN A 860 -2.12 10.91 -38.96
N GLU A 861 -1.72 11.54 -37.86
CA GLU A 861 -0.92 10.91 -36.82
C GLU A 861 -1.62 9.67 -36.24
N GLY A 862 -0.86 8.59 -36.10
CA GLY A 862 -1.35 7.30 -35.60
C GLY A 862 -2.27 6.53 -36.58
N LEU A 863 -2.54 7.06 -37.78
CA LEU A 863 -3.48 6.44 -38.71
C LEU A 863 -2.88 6.15 -40.09
N ALA A 864 -2.53 7.18 -40.86
CA ALA A 864 -2.15 6.99 -42.26
C ALA A 864 -1.48 8.22 -42.88
N TRP A 865 -0.63 7.96 -43.87
CA TRP A 865 -0.19 8.94 -44.86
C TRP A 865 -1.31 9.16 -45.89
N PHE A 866 -1.53 10.39 -46.33
CA PHE A 866 -2.54 10.70 -47.34
C PHE A 866 -2.26 9.96 -48.64
N SER A 867 -0.99 9.77 -49.02
CA SER A 867 -0.61 8.95 -50.16
C SER A 867 -1.03 7.48 -50.06
N SER A 868 -1.03 6.90 -48.86
CA SER A 868 -1.54 5.54 -48.63
C SER A 868 -3.06 5.42 -48.81
N LYS A 869 -3.77 6.56 -48.79
CA LYS A 869 -5.21 6.68 -49.04
C LYS A 869 -5.53 7.15 -50.47
N GLY A 870 -4.53 7.15 -51.36
CA GLY A 870 -4.69 7.45 -52.78
C GLY A 870 -4.52 8.92 -53.16
N VAL A 871 -4.10 9.79 -52.24
CA VAL A 871 -3.82 11.21 -52.53
C VAL A 871 -2.42 11.36 -53.14
N ALA A 872 -2.28 12.03 -54.28
CA ALA A 872 -0.96 12.20 -54.90
C ALA A 872 -0.07 13.16 -54.07
N PRO A 873 1.17 12.78 -53.70
CA PRO A 873 2.08 13.65 -52.97
C PRO A 873 2.65 14.76 -53.86
N GLY A 874 3.03 15.89 -53.25
CA GLY A 874 3.66 17.01 -53.95
C GLY A 874 5.12 16.73 -54.29
N LEU A 875 5.54 16.89 -55.55
CA LEU A 875 6.93 16.66 -55.98
C LEU A 875 7.72 17.97 -56.08
N GLN A 876 8.96 17.96 -55.59
CA GLN A 876 9.90 19.09 -55.71
C GLN A 876 11.33 18.60 -55.91
N SER A 877 12.08 19.22 -56.83
CA SER A 877 13.52 18.98 -56.99
C SER A 877 14.36 20.04 -56.26
N VAL A 878 15.46 19.64 -55.62
CA VAL A 878 16.33 20.52 -54.82
C VAL A 878 17.80 20.24 -55.13
N THR A 879 18.60 21.26 -55.42
CA THR A 879 20.04 21.13 -55.71
C THR A 879 20.90 21.52 -54.52
N VAL A 880 21.86 20.67 -54.15
CA VAL A 880 22.76 20.85 -52.98
C VAL A 880 24.22 21.11 -53.40
N GLY A 881 24.90 22.12 -52.82
CA GLY A 881 26.30 22.52 -53.10
C GLY A 881 27.34 22.22 -51.99
N THR A 882 28.66 22.42 -52.24
CA THR A 882 29.80 22.11 -51.33
C THR A 882 30.11 23.17 -50.26
N LEU A 883 30.49 22.75 -49.03
CA LEU A 883 30.86 23.63 -47.91
C LEU A 883 32.33 24.12 -47.97
N GLN A 884 32.56 25.39 -47.66
CA GLN A 884 33.89 26.02 -47.47
C GLN A 884 33.99 26.63 -46.07
N TYR A 885 34.96 26.19 -45.27
CA TYR A 885 35.22 26.66 -43.91
C TYR A 885 36.19 27.85 -43.91
N GLY A 886 35.83 28.92 -43.22
CA GLY A 886 36.66 30.12 -43.06
C GLY A 886 36.17 31.02 -41.93
N ALA A 887 37.08 31.51 -41.10
CA ALA A 887 36.80 32.49 -40.05
C ALA A 887 38.02 33.39 -39.78
N SER A 888 37.81 34.54 -39.12
CA SER A 888 38.86 35.17 -38.30
C SER A 888 38.34 35.55 -36.93
N TYR A 889 39.29 35.75 -36.03
CA TYR A 889 39.05 36.04 -34.62
C TYR A 889 39.80 37.31 -34.22
N ASP A 890 39.21 38.09 -33.32
CA ASP A 890 39.86 39.19 -32.59
C ASP A 890 39.79 38.89 -31.09
N SER A 891 40.94 38.57 -30.50
CA SER A 891 41.09 38.25 -29.07
C SER A 891 41.76 39.36 -28.27
N ALA A 892 41.76 40.62 -28.76
CA ALA A 892 42.42 41.73 -28.09
C ALA A 892 41.95 41.98 -26.66
N GLN A 893 40.70 41.63 -26.34
CA GLN A 893 40.12 41.76 -25.00
C GLN A 893 40.36 40.54 -24.09
N ALA A 894 41.11 39.53 -24.56
CA ALA A 894 41.43 38.37 -23.75
C ALA A 894 42.40 38.75 -22.60
N PRO A 895 42.09 38.35 -21.36
CA PRO A 895 42.90 38.71 -20.19
C PRO A 895 44.28 38.04 -20.26
N ARG A 896 45.32 38.81 -19.94
CA ARG A 896 46.71 38.33 -19.86
C ARG A 896 47.11 37.84 -18.46
N ALA A 897 46.27 38.09 -17.46
CA ALA A 897 46.46 37.62 -16.10
C ALA A 897 45.11 37.10 -15.57
N LEU A 898 45.13 35.89 -15.02
CA LEU A 898 43.96 35.14 -14.61
C LEU A 898 44.25 34.42 -13.30
N ASN A 899 43.20 34.09 -12.56
CA ASN A 899 43.31 33.24 -11.38
C ASN A 899 43.04 31.79 -11.76
N THR A 900 43.76 30.87 -11.12
CA THR A 900 43.61 29.43 -11.36
C THR A 900 42.17 28.99 -11.11
N SER A 901 41.61 28.19 -12.02
CA SER A 901 40.25 27.64 -11.95
C SER A 901 39.09 28.64 -11.84
N MET A 902 39.34 29.96 -11.95
CA MET A 902 38.30 30.97 -11.88
C MET A 902 37.70 31.27 -13.26
N ARG A 903 36.40 31.55 -13.29
CA ARG A 903 35.65 31.91 -14.51
C ARG A 903 35.82 33.38 -14.86
N TRP A 904 36.04 33.66 -16.15
CA TRP A 904 36.11 34.98 -16.75
C TRP A 904 35.23 35.05 -17.99
N ASN A 905 34.55 36.17 -18.21
CA ASN A 905 33.82 36.41 -19.44
C ASN A 905 34.69 37.25 -20.39
N VAL A 906 35.04 36.69 -21.54
CA VAL A 906 35.89 37.31 -22.55
C VAL A 906 35.07 37.59 -23.79
N LEU A 907 35.10 38.83 -24.30
CA LEU A 907 34.50 39.16 -25.58
C LEU A 907 35.50 38.87 -26.70
N VAL A 908 35.09 38.04 -27.67
CA VAL A 908 35.90 37.68 -28.84
C VAL A 908 35.17 38.14 -30.09
N GLY A 909 35.83 38.95 -30.92
CA GLY A 909 35.30 39.31 -32.24
C GLY A 909 35.43 38.12 -33.20
N VAL A 910 34.36 37.76 -33.90
CA VAL A 910 34.35 36.67 -34.88
C VAL A 910 33.83 37.19 -36.21
N THR A 911 34.54 36.93 -37.30
CA THR A 911 34.10 37.19 -38.68
C THR A 911 33.90 35.86 -39.39
N ASN A 912 32.69 35.64 -39.92
CA ASN A 912 32.38 34.47 -40.73
C ASN A 912 32.88 34.66 -42.17
N ARG A 913 33.90 33.89 -42.58
CA ARG A 913 34.41 33.81 -43.97
C ARG A 913 34.03 32.52 -44.68
N SER A 914 33.14 31.74 -44.09
CA SER A 914 32.62 30.51 -44.67
C SER A 914 31.53 30.85 -45.69
N ASN A 915 31.20 29.89 -46.56
CA ASN A 915 30.05 30.03 -47.48
C ASN A 915 28.71 29.61 -46.85
N PHE A 916 28.67 29.47 -45.51
CA PHE A 916 27.49 29.09 -44.73
C PHE A 916 27.43 29.90 -43.42
N THR A 917 26.24 29.98 -42.82
CA THR A 917 25.98 30.70 -41.57
C THR A 917 26.55 29.94 -40.37
N PHE A 918 27.21 30.63 -39.45
CA PHE A 918 27.52 30.09 -38.12
C PHE A 918 26.30 30.23 -37.24
N SER A 919 25.73 29.12 -36.79
CA SER A 919 24.63 29.13 -35.84
C SER A 919 24.76 27.95 -34.88
N SER A 920 24.41 28.18 -33.61
CA SER A 920 24.23 27.07 -32.66
C SER A 920 23.12 26.11 -33.11
N ALA A 921 22.13 26.57 -33.90
CA ALA A 921 21.13 25.69 -34.51
C ALA A 921 21.72 24.78 -35.60
N THR A 922 22.85 25.17 -36.20
CA THR A 922 23.65 24.36 -37.13
C THR A 922 24.87 23.74 -36.43
N ASN A 923 24.84 23.64 -35.10
CA ASN A 923 25.90 23.04 -34.29
C ASN A 923 27.26 23.75 -34.38
N VAL A 924 27.30 25.04 -34.72
CA VAL A 924 28.54 25.82 -34.75
C VAL A 924 28.66 26.66 -33.48
N TYR A 925 29.78 26.51 -32.77
CA TYR A 925 30.07 27.19 -31.50
C TYR A 925 31.48 27.76 -31.49
N LEU A 926 31.68 28.87 -30.78
CA LEU A 926 33.01 29.37 -30.42
C LEU A 926 33.44 28.70 -29.11
N SER A 927 34.70 28.26 -29.03
CA SER A 927 35.28 27.66 -27.83
C SER A 927 36.73 28.12 -27.66
N TYR A 928 37.41 27.59 -26.65
CA TYR A 928 38.80 27.90 -26.36
C TYR A 928 39.62 26.67 -25.95
N HIS A 929 40.93 26.81 -26.08
CA HIS A 929 41.95 25.84 -25.69
C HIS A 929 43.00 26.52 -24.80
N TRP A 930 43.51 25.81 -23.80
CA TRP A 930 44.69 26.20 -23.05
C TRP A 930 45.89 25.38 -23.47
N PHE A 931 47.00 26.06 -23.72
CA PHE A 931 48.31 25.43 -23.92
C PHE A 931 49.30 25.92 -22.87
N ASP A 932 50.22 25.06 -22.45
CA ASP A 932 51.34 25.46 -21.59
C ASP A 932 52.39 26.28 -22.37
N SER A 933 53.42 26.75 -21.68
CA SER A 933 54.50 27.55 -22.28
C SER A 933 55.30 26.81 -23.37
N THR A 934 55.25 25.47 -23.38
CA THR A 934 55.91 24.61 -24.38
C THR A 934 55.00 24.22 -25.55
N GLY A 935 53.71 24.58 -25.48
CA GLY A 935 52.73 24.31 -26.52
C GLY A 935 51.95 23.01 -26.32
N ASN A 936 52.09 22.32 -25.19
CA ASN A 936 51.25 21.15 -24.90
C ASN A 936 49.86 21.59 -24.49
N VAL A 937 48.87 20.79 -24.85
CA VAL A 937 47.47 21.03 -24.50
C VAL A 937 47.27 20.79 -23.00
N VAL A 938 46.70 21.79 -22.33
CA VAL A 938 46.27 21.74 -20.93
C VAL A 938 44.76 21.56 -20.85
N VAL A 939 44.03 22.29 -21.69
CA VAL A 939 42.58 22.12 -21.88
C VAL A 939 42.32 22.12 -23.38
N TRP A 940 41.87 20.99 -23.92
CA TRP A 940 41.42 20.93 -25.32
C TRP A 940 39.96 21.33 -25.45
N ASP A 941 39.12 21.04 -24.47
CA ASP A 941 37.68 21.16 -24.65
C ASP A 941 37.08 22.28 -23.80
N GLY A 942 37.20 23.51 -24.29
CA GLY A 942 36.63 24.69 -23.64
C GLY A 942 35.10 24.75 -23.70
N VAL A 943 34.51 25.67 -22.92
CA VAL A 943 33.05 25.86 -22.88
C VAL A 943 32.53 26.38 -24.22
N ARG A 944 31.41 25.84 -24.68
CA ARG A 944 30.73 26.25 -25.91
C ARG A 944 30.00 27.58 -25.74
N SER A 945 30.35 28.55 -26.57
CA SER A 945 29.65 29.81 -26.70
C SER A 945 28.80 29.84 -27.96
N PRO A 946 27.47 30.03 -27.83
CA PRO A 946 26.59 30.15 -28.98
C PRO A 946 26.87 31.44 -29.74
N LEU A 947 26.71 31.38 -31.07
CA LEU A 947 26.79 32.54 -31.96
C LEU A 947 25.79 32.39 -33.11
N ASN A 948 25.47 33.50 -33.76
CA ASN A 948 24.66 33.53 -34.98
C ASN A 948 25.21 34.58 -35.95
N LEU A 949 25.97 34.17 -36.96
CA LEU A 949 26.63 35.04 -37.93
C LEU A 949 26.43 34.52 -39.35
N ALA A 950 25.73 35.27 -40.19
CA ALA A 950 25.62 34.95 -41.62
C ALA A 950 26.99 34.97 -42.31
N ALA A 951 27.09 34.32 -43.47
CA ALA A 951 28.31 34.36 -44.29
C ALA A 951 28.71 35.82 -44.59
N GLY A 952 29.97 36.18 -44.32
CA GLY A 952 30.50 37.55 -44.45
C GLY A 952 30.24 38.48 -43.26
N GLN A 953 29.41 38.08 -42.29
CA GLN A 953 29.08 38.91 -41.13
C GLN A 953 30.16 38.82 -40.03
N SER A 954 30.33 39.91 -39.28
CA SER A 954 31.13 39.96 -38.06
C SER A 954 30.28 40.25 -36.82
N GLY A 955 30.66 39.73 -35.66
CA GLY A 955 30.02 40.04 -34.38
C GLY A 955 30.87 39.63 -33.18
N GLY A 956 30.58 40.19 -32.02
CA GLY A 956 31.23 39.85 -30.76
C GLY A 956 30.53 38.68 -30.05
N VAL A 957 31.29 37.71 -29.56
CA VAL A 957 30.80 36.53 -28.84
C VAL A 957 31.40 36.52 -27.44
N TRP A 958 30.55 36.43 -26.41
CA TRP A 958 31.00 36.28 -25.03
C TRP A 958 31.37 34.82 -24.74
N VAL A 959 32.60 34.61 -24.27
CA VAL A 959 33.17 33.29 -23.95
C VAL A 959 33.45 33.19 -22.46
N ALA A 960 32.91 32.15 -21.82
CA ALA A 960 33.20 31.84 -20.43
C ALA A 960 34.49 31.01 -20.35
N VAL A 961 35.60 31.67 -20.04
CA VAL A 961 36.94 31.08 -19.94
C VAL A 961 37.25 30.77 -18.49
N TYR A 962 37.61 29.53 -18.19
CA TYR A 962 38.11 29.13 -16.87
C TYR A 962 39.63 29.15 -16.88
N GLY A 963 40.24 29.73 -15.84
CA GLY A 963 41.69 29.72 -15.67
C GLY A 963 42.24 28.30 -15.54
N PRO A 964 43.48 28.02 -15.99
CA PRO A 964 44.13 26.72 -15.82
C PRO A 964 44.17 26.31 -14.34
N PRO A 965 44.16 25.00 -14.03
CA PRO A 965 44.12 24.53 -12.64
C PRO A 965 45.39 24.85 -11.85
N ASN A 966 46.53 24.96 -12.52
CA ASN A 966 47.84 25.21 -11.89
C ASN A 966 48.35 26.62 -12.22
N PRO A 967 49.04 27.30 -11.29
CA PRO A 967 49.66 28.59 -11.59
C PRO A 967 50.80 28.42 -12.61
N GLY A 968 51.01 29.41 -13.47
CA GLY A 968 52.03 29.34 -14.52
C GLY A 968 51.77 30.25 -15.72
N SER A 969 52.63 30.16 -16.74
CA SER A 969 52.47 30.86 -18.01
C SER A 969 51.85 29.95 -19.07
N TYR A 970 50.83 30.44 -19.76
CA TYR A 970 49.99 29.70 -20.69
C TYR A 970 49.68 30.51 -21.96
N ARG A 971 49.08 29.85 -22.94
CA ARG A 971 48.47 30.46 -24.14
C ARG A 971 46.99 30.07 -24.21
N LEU A 972 46.12 31.07 -24.24
CA LEU A 972 44.68 30.91 -24.47
C LEU A 972 44.41 31.06 -25.96
N SER A 973 43.86 30.03 -26.61
CA SER A 973 43.52 30.07 -28.03
C SER A 973 42.02 29.89 -28.25
N PHE A 974 41.41 30.69 -29.12
CA PHE A 974 40.00 30.57 -29.51
C PHE A 974 39.86 29.89 -30.87
N ASP A 975 38.91 28.97 -30.96
CA ASP A 975 38.60 28.21 -32.19
C ASP A 975 37.09 27.99 -32.33
N LEU A 976 36.61 27.84 -33.56
CA LEU A 976 35.24 27.42 -33.84
C LEU A 976 35.18 25.91 -33.96
N VAL A 977 34.10 25.32 -33.48
CA VAL A 977 33.77 23.91 -33.66
C VAL A 977 32.43 23.79 -34.33
N GLN A 978 32.36 22.94 -35.36
CA GLN A 978 31.10 22.37 -35.81
C GLN A 978 30.94 21.01 -35.12
N GLU A 979 30.04 20.95 -34.14
CA GLU A 979 29.83 19.77 -33.30
C GLU A 979 29.46 18.54 -34.15
N GLY A 980 30.11 17.42 -33.84
CA GLY A 980 30.01 16.17 -34.59
C GLY A 980 30.69 16.17 -35.97
N VAL A 981 31.34 17.26 -36.38
CA VAL A 981 31.97 17.36 -37.71
C VAL A 981 33.46 17.66 -37.63
N THR A 982 33.87 18.84 -37.15
CA THR A 982 35.27 19.27 -37.16
C THR A 982 35.49 20.52 -36.32
N TRP A 983 36.68 20.65 -35.75
CA TRP A 983 37.25 21.95 -35.39
C TRP A 983 37.66 22.70 -36.65
N PHE A 984 37.50 24.02 -36.67
CA PHE A 984 37.82 24.84 -37.82
C PHE A 984 39.33 24.88 -38.07
N SER A 985 40.15 24.82 -37.01
CA SER A 985 41.59 24.56 -37.10
C SER A 985 41.95 23.27 -37.81
N GLY A 986 41.17 22.20 -37.63
CA GLY A 986 41.31 20.94 -38.37
C GLY A 986 41.02 21.06 -39.87
N ARG A 987 40.43 22.18 -40.32
CA ARG A 987 40.19 22.54 -41.73
C ARG A 987 41.11 23.67 -42.21
N GLY A 988 42.16 24.01 -41.45
CA GLY A 988 43.16 25.00 -41.82
C GLY A 988 42.82 26.45 -41.46
N VAL A 989 41.78 26.69 -40.64
CA VAL A 989 41.46 28.03 -40.13
C VAL A 989 42.34 28.35 -38.92
N ALA A 990 43.04 29.48 -38.95
CA ALA A 990 43.96 29.85 -37.85
C ALA A 990 43.20 30.25 -36.58
N MET A 991 43.60 29.69 -35.42
CA MET A 991 43.12 30.10 -34.09
C MET A 991 43.65 31.50 -33.72
N ALA A 992 42.94 32.25 -32.87
CA ALA A 992 43.51 33.43 -32.22
C ALA A 992 44.05 33.10 -30.84
N THR A 993 45.34 33.37 -30.62
CA THR A 993 46.07 32.99 -29.41
C THR A 993 46.57 34.21 -28.63
N THR A 994 46.28 34.25 -27.34
CA THR A 994 46.73 35.31 -26.41
C THR A 994 47.58 34.69 -25.28
N PRO A 995 48.79 35.19 -24.99
CA PRO A 995 49.55 34.78 -23.81
C PRO A 995 48.85 35.20 -22.52
N ALA A 996 48.81 34.31 -21.52
CA ALA A 996 48.25 34.61 -20.21
C ALA A 996 49.02 33.95 -19.06
N THR A 997 49.00 34.57 -17.88
CA THR A 997 49.55 33.99 -16.64
C THR A 997 48.43 33.63 -15.68
N ALA A 998 48.47 32.43 -15.11
CA ALA A 998 47.57 31.99 -14.06
C ALA A 998 48.26 32.08 -12.68
N SER A 999 47.60 32.68 -11.69
CA SER A 999 48.08 32.75 -10.30
C SER A 999 47.05 32.21 -9.31
N VAL A 1000 47.51 31.67 -8.18
CA VAL A 1000 46.60 31.28 -7.09
C VAL A 1000 46.11 32.54 -6.39
N PRO A 1001 44.79 32.72 -6.20
CA PRO A 1001 44.26 33.86 -5.48
C PRO A 1001 44.58 33.77 -3.98
N ARG A 1002 45.10 34.86 -3.41
CA ARG A 1002 45.30 34.99 -1.96
C ARG A 1002 43.99 35.43 -1.29
N TYR A 1003 43.42 34.54 -0.49
CA TYR A 1003 42.35 34.87 0.46
C TYR A 1003 42.95 35.60 1.67
N GLY A 1004 42.28 36.64 2.16
CA GLY A 1004 42.75 37.42 3.30
C GLY A 1004 41.68 38.37 3.80
N ALA A 1005 41.32 38.26 5.08
CA ALA A 1005 40.38 39.15 5.73
C ALA A 1005 40.92 39.58 7.09
N LEU A 1006 40.52 40.77 7.53
CA LEU A 1006 40.66 41.22 8.90
C LEU A 1006 39.27 41.52 9.46
N TYR A 1007 38.96 40.96 10.63
CA TYR A 1007 37.68 41.16 11.32
C TYR A 1007 37.90 42.13 12.48
N THR A 1008 37.09 43.18 12.55
CA THR A 1008 36.97 44.05 13.73
C THR A 1008 35.59 43.87 14.30
N THR A 1009 35.52 43.39 15.54
CA THR A 1009 34.30 42.97 16.21
C THR A 1009 34.13 43.68 17.56
N PRO A 1010 32.90 43.79 18.09
CA PRO A 1010 32.68 44.15 19.48
C PRO A 1010 33.33 43.15 20.43
N ALA A 1011 33.83 43.60 21.58
CA ALA A 1011 34.43 42.71 22.58
C ALA A 1011 33.40 41.76 23.21
N THR A 1012 32.19 42.28 23.46
CA THR A 1012 31.08 41.52 24.06
C THR A 1012 29.76 41.89 23.40
N VAL A 1013 28.86 40.90 23.27
CA VAL A 1013 27.46 41.11 22.87
C VAL A 1013 26.53 40.22 23.71
N SER A 1014 25.28 40.67 23.93
CA SER A 1014 24.29 39.90 24.68
C SER A 1014 22.89 40.04 24.10
N GLY A 1015 22.04 39.03 24.33
CA GLY A 1015 20.63 39.05 23.94
C GLY A 1015 19.85 37.89 24.55
N ALA A 1016 18.53 37.87 24.33
CA ALA A 1016 17.66 36.85 24.90
C ALA A 1016 17.89 35.47 24.25
N ALA A 1017 17.98 34.42 25.07
CA ALA A 1017 18.16 33.05 24.59
C ALA A 1017 17.05 32.65 23.60
N GLY A 1018 17.44 32.01 22.50
CA GLY A 1018 16.52 31.59 21.43
C GLY A 1018 16.10 32.70 20.44
N THR A 1019 16.64 33.92 20.56
CA THR A 1019 16.35 35.03 19.63
C THR A 1019 17.50 35.28 18.65
N THR A 1020 17.27 36.06 17.59
CA THR A 1020 18.32 36.52 16.68
C THR A 1020 18.69 37.97 17.01
N ILE A 1021 19.99 38.23 17.15
CA ILE A 1021 20.53 39.59 17.34
C ILE A 1021 21.36 40.01 16.12
N ASN A 1022 21.51 41.32 15.92
CA ASN A 1022 22.42 41.87 14.93
C ASN A 1022 23.76 42.24 15.59
N VAL A 1023 24.83 41.61 15.16
CA VAL A 1023 26.20 41.88 15.62
C VAL A 1023 26.94 42.66 14.54
N PRO A 1024 27.36 43.91 14.78
CA PRO A 1024 28.13 44.67 13.81
C PRO A 1024 29.55 44.08 13.69
N VAL A 1025 29.94 43.65 12.51
CA VAL A 1025 31.28 43.13 12.22
C VAL A 1025 31.85 43.92 11.05
N THR A 1026 32.96 44.63 11.28
CA THR A 1026 33.69 45.27 10.19
C THR A 1026 34.66 44.27 9.59
N VAL A 1027 34.46 43.93 8.32
CA VAL A 1027 35.37 43.09 7.54
C VAL A 1027 36.23 43.98 6.64
N THR A 1028 37.53 43.72 6.61
CA THR A 1028 38.49 44.39 5.71
C THR A 1028 39.09 43.36 4.78
N ASN A 1029 39.05 43.65 3.48
CA ASN A 1029 39.65 42.79 2.46
C ASN A 1029 41.16 42.98 2.41
N THR A 1030 41.92 42.02 2.93
CA THR A 1030 43.39 41.99 2.86
C THR A 1030 43.90 41.01 1.80
N GLY A 1031 42.98 40.38 1.06
CA GLY A 1031 43.26 39.46 -0.02
C GLY A 1031 43.51 40.16 -1.36
N SER A 1032 43.65 39.34 -2.40
CA SER A 1032 43.94 39.79 -3.77
C SER A 1032 42.72 39.92 -4.67
N LEU A 1033 41.54 39.48 -4.20
CA LEU A 1033 40.29 39.44 -4.96
C LEU A 1033 39.29 40.44 -4.41
N SER A 1034 38.56 41.13 -5.29
CA SER A 1034 37.36 41.87 -4.89
C SER A 1034 36.25 40.90 -4.49
N TRP A 1035 35.58 41.16 -3.36
CA TRP A 1035 34.47 40.34 -2.87
C TRP A 1035 33.13 40.88 -3.34
N SER A 1036 32.35 40.05 -4.02
CA SER A 1036 31.01 40.40 -4.48
C SER A 1036 29.94 39.98 -3.46
N PRO A 1037 28.92 40.81 -3.17
CA PRO A 1037 27.77 40.46 -2.32
C PRO A 1037 27.02 39.18 -2.69
N SER A 1038 27.12 38.75 -3.96
CA SER A 1038 26.45 37.54 -4.46
C SER A 1038 27.31 36.27 -4.36
N GLN A 1039 28.58 36.41 -3.98
CA GLN A 1039 29.55 35.32 -3.98
C GLN A 1039 30.23 35.12 -2.63
N VAL A 1040 30.38 36.19 -1.85
CA VAL A 1040 31.05 36.18 -0.55
C VAL A 1040 30.09 36.69 0.51
N PHE A 1041 29.92 35.91 1.58
CA PHE A 1041 28.99 36.19 2.67
C PHE A 1041 29.73 36.15 4.00
N LEU A 1042 29.32 37.00 4.95
CA LEU A 1042 29.72 36.87 6.35
C LEU A 1042 28.79 35.88 7.04
N ALA A 1043 29.37 34.88 7.69
CA ALA A 1043 28.69 33.93 8.55
C ALA A 1043 29.43 33.84 9.88
N TYR A 1044 29.11 32.83 10.68
CA TYR A 1044 29.73 32.65 11.98
C TYR A 1044 29.74 31.19 12.44
N HIS A 1045 30.69 30.91 13.34
CA HIS A 1045 30.73 29.70 14.14
C HIS A 1045 30.44 30.06 15.60
N LEU A 1046 29.77 29.18 16.34
CA LEU A 1046 29.46 29.39 17.75
C LEU A 1046 30.05 28.28 18.60
N TYR A 1047 30.68 28.64 19.70
CA TYR A 1047 31.33 27.72 20.64
C TYR A 1047 30.79 27.91 22.06
N ARG A 1048 30.76 26.81 22.83
CA ARG A 1048 30.49 26.82 24.27
C ARG A 1048 31.58 26.01 24.97
N ASN A 1049 32.29 26.61 25.92
CA ASN A 1049 33.40 25.97 26.64
C ASN A 1049 34.44 25.31 25.70
N GLY A 1050 34.73 25.95 24.56
CA GLY A 1050 35.65 25.44 23.55
C GLY A 1050 35.07 24.38 22.60
N ALA A 1051 33.87 23.86 22.85
CA ALA A 1051 33.18 22.95 21.94
C ALA A 1051 32.37 23.73 20.89
N LEU A 1052 32.55 23.39 19.62
CA LEU A 1052 31.76 23.93 18.51
C LEU A 1052 30.31 23.43 18.62
N ILE A 1053 29.36 24.36 18.61
CA ILE A 1053 27.92 24.06 18.70
C ILE A 1053 27.14 24.49 17.45
N VAL A 1054 27.63 25.50 16.73
CA VAL A 1054 27.09 25.89 15.41
C VAL A 1054 28.26 26.04 14.47
N TRP A 1055 28.38 25.11 13.52
CA TRP A 1055 29.36 25.20 12.43
C TRP A 1055 28.88 26.11 11.31
N ASP A 1056 27.60 26.11 10.99
CA ASP A 1056 27.10 26.79 9.80
C ASP A 1056 26.09 27.88 10.14
N GLY A 1057 26.60 29.03 10.60
CA GLY A 1057 25.78 30.19 10.96
C GLY A 1057 25.13 30.88 9.75
N ALA A 1058 24.08 31.66 10.01
CA ALA A 1058 23.32 32.35 8.95
C ALA A 1058 24.21 33.25 8.07
N ARG A 1059 23.97 33.22 6.76
CA ARG A 1059 24.67 34.04 5.76
C ARG A 1059 24.15 35.48 5.80
N THR A 1060 25.07 36.44 5.91
CA THR A 1060 24.79 37.86 5.76
C THR A 1060 25.58 38.40 4.57
N ALA A 1061 24.87 38.91 3.56
CA ALA A 1061 25.48 39.46 2.36
C ALA A 1061 26.26 40.75 2.66
N LEU A 1062 27.33 40.99 1.90
CA LEU A 1062 28.04 42.27 1.92
C LEU A 1062 27.15 43.35 1.27
N ALA A 1063 27.19 44.59 1.76
CA ALA A 1063 26.35 45.66 1.21
C ALA A 1063 26.77 46.09 -0.20
N LEU A 1064 28.06 45.99 -0.52
CA LEU A 1064 28.69 46.45 -1.76
C LEU A 1064 29.86 45.51 -2.11
N ILE A 1065 30.42 45.68 -3.31
CA ILE A 1065 31.65 45.00 -3.69
C ILE A 1065 32.82 45.56 -2.87
N LEU A 1066 33.54 44.70 -2.14
CA LEU A 1066 34.73 45.09 -1.37
C LEU A 1066 36.00 44.75 -2.16
N ALA A 1067 36.62 45.77 -2.77
CA ALA A 1067 37.94 45.62 -3.41
C ALA A 1067 39.06 45.38 -2.37
N PRO A 1068 40.24 44.85 -2.76
CA PRO A 1068 41.40 44.76 -1.89
C PRO A 1068 41.71 46.09 -1.19
N GLY A 1069 41.93 46.03 0.12
CA GLY A 1069 42.17 47.18 1.01
C GLY A 1069 40.91 47.89 1.53
N GLN A 1070 39.71 47.56 1.04
CA GLN A 1070 38.46 48.19 1.49
C GLN A 1070 37.85 47.47 2.69
N SER A 1071 37.12 48.22 3.51
CA SER A 1071 36.40 47.72 4.68
C SER A 1071 34.91 48.01 4.58
N ALA A 1072 34.08 47.12 5.14
CA ALA A 1072 32.65 47.38 5.34
C ALA A 1072 32.15 46.75 6.64
N THR A 1073 31.21 47.44 7.29
CA THR A 1073 30.51 46.92 8.46
C THR A 1073 29.25 46.19 8.05
N VAL A 1074 29.16 44.92 8.44
CA VAL A 1074 28.04 44.02 8.18
C VAL A 1074 27.31 43.79 9.49
N GLN A 1075 25.98 43.89 9.49
CA GLN A 1075 25.15 43.55 10.64
C GLN A 1075 24.85 42.05 10.60
N ALA A 1076 25.75 41.23 11.17
CA ALA A 1076 25.61 39.78 11.14
C ALA A 1076 24.39 39.35 11.97
N ALA A 1077 23.45 38.65 11.34
CA ALA A 1077 22.29 38.10 12.02
C ALA A 1077 22.70 36.81 12.76
N VAL A 1078 22.84 36.89 14.09
CA VAL A 1078 23.32 35.80 14.94
C VAL A 1078 22.17 35.23 15.75
N GLY A 1079 21.80 33.97 15.48
CA GLY A 1079 20.86 33.21 16.29
C GLY A 1079 21.49 32.79 17.62
N LEU A 1080 20.89 33.20 18.73
CA LEU A 1080 21.29 32.85 20.08
C LEU A 1080 20.74 31.47 20.45
N PRO A 1081 21.54 30.57 21.03
CA PRO A 1081 21.04 29.29 21.53
C PRO A 1081 19.91 29.49 22.54
N ALA A 1082 18.94 28.58 22.56
CA ALA A 1082 17.84 28.59 23.53
C ALA A 1082 18.32 28.35 24.97
N THR A 1083 19.54 27.85 25.17
CA THR A 1083 20.13 27.66 26.49
C THR A 1083 20.86 28.93 26.93
N PRO A 1084 20.44 29.59 28.04
CA PRO A 1084 21.17 30.72 28.58
C PRO A 1084 22.61 30.34 28.96
N GLY A 1085 23.53 31.29 28.81
CA GLY A 1085 24.94 31.12 29.17
C GLY A 1085 25.91 31.91 28.29
N ALA A 1086 27.20 31.75 28.61
CA ALA A 1086 28.30 32.34 27.85
C ALA A 1086 28.70 31.43 26.66
N TYR A 1087 28.92 32.07 25.53
CA TYR A 1087 29.32 31.50 24.25
C TYR A 1087 30.45 32.34 23.64
N GLU A 1088 31.19 31.74 22.70
CA GLU A 1088 32.15 32.45 21.87
C GLU A 1088 31.66 32.43 20.42
N LEU A 1089 31.40 33.61 19.87
CA LEU A 1089 31.01 33.82 18.48
C LEU A 1089 32.27 34.11 17.66
N ARG A 1090 32.49 33.35 16.58
CA ARG A 1090 33.60 33.55 15.66
C ARG A 1090 33.08 33.88 14.25
N PRO A 1091 33.04 35.16 13.87
CA PRO A 1091 32.69 35.55 12.51
C PRO A 1091 33.71 35.06 11.50
N ASP A 1092 33.23 34.50 10.39
CA ASP A 1092 34.06 34.00 9.29
C ASP A 1092 33.40 34.31 7.94
N LEU A 1093 34.20 34.58 6.92
CA LEU A 1093 33.72 34.81 5.55
C LEU A 1093 33.70 33.48 4.80
N VAL A 1094 32.71 33.31 3.94
CA VAL A 1094 32.61 32.15 3.05
C VAL A 1094 32.42 32.64 1.62
N GLN A 1095 33.21 32.07 0.70
CA GLN A 1095 32.91 32.17 -0.73
C GLN A 1095 32.07 30.97 -1.12
N GLU A 1096 30.81 31.21 -1.48
CA GLU A 1096 29.82 30.17 -1.75
C GLU A 1096 30.26 29.24 -2.88
N GLY A 1097 30.13 27.93 -2.63
CA GLY A 1097 30.59 26.86 -3.53
C GLY A 1097 32.11 26.74 -3.69
N VAL A 1098 32.92 27.49 -2.92
CA VAL A 1098 34.39 27.48 -3.04
C VAL A 1098 35.07 27.10 -1.73
N THR A 1099 35.10 27.97 -0.72
CA THR A 1099 35.79 27.71 0.56
C THR A 1099 35.36 28.70 1.66
N TRP A 1100 35.48 28.27 2.91
CA TRP A 1100 35.56 29.17 4.06
C TRP A 1100 36.92 29.86 4.08
N PHE A 1101 36.96 31.12 4.50
CA PHE A 1101 38.22 31.87 4.58
C PHE A 1101 39.14 31.28 5.65
N SER A 1102 38.59 30.82 6.78
CA SER A 1102 39.34 30.07 7.80
C SER A 1102 39.99 28.79 7.29
N ALA A 1103 39.29 28.03 6.42
CA ALA A 1103 39.85 26.85 5.77
C ALA A 1103 41.01 27.19 4.81
N ALA A 1104 41.02 28.41 4.26
CA ALA A 1104 42.13 28.96 3.48
C ALA A 1104 43.23 29.61 4.36
N GLY A 1105 43.18 29.42 5.69
CA GLY A 1105 44.18 29.90 6.64
C GLY A 1105 44.00 31.35 7.10
N VAL A 1106 42.84 31.98 6.83
CA VAL A 1106 42.55 33.35 7.30
C VAL A 1106 42.08 33.30 8.75
N PRO A 1107 42.68 34.08 9.68
CA PRO A 1107 42.21 34.14 11.07
C PRO A 1107 40.77 34.66 11.17
N VAL A 1108 39.93 34.00 11.96
CA VAL A 1108 38.54 34.41 12.24
C VAL A 1108 38.47 35.48 13.34
N GLY A 1109 37.37 36.23 13.37
CA GLY A 1109 37.06 37.12 14.50
C GLY A 1109 36.69 36.33 15.77
N SER A 1110 36.66 37.00 16.91
CA SER A 1110 36.14 36.42 18.17
C SER A 1110 35.37 37.48 18.95
N VAL A 1111 34.22 37.07 19.51
CA VAL A 1111 33.32 37.89 20.31
C VAL A 1111 32.80 37.06 21.48
N ALA A 1112 32.90 37.57 22.70
CA ALA A 1112 32.26 36.94 23.84
C ALA A 1112 30.74 37.24 23.81
N LEU A 1113 29.93 36.20 23.73
CA LEU A 1113 28.49 36.27 23.56
C LEU A 1113 27.77 35.76 24.81
N SER A 1114 26.81 36.52 25.35
CA SER A 1114 25.96 36.09 26.46
C SER A 1114 24.50 35.93 26.02
N ALA A 1115 23.98 34.71 26.05
CA ALA A 1115 22.54 34.46 25.91
C ALA A 1115 21.89 34.51 27.31
N GLN A 1116 20.95 35.44 27.51
CA GLN A 1116 20.26 35.66 28.79
C GLN A 1116 18.87 35.04 28.81
#